data_AF-A0A0C9YWJ9-F1
#
_entry.id   AF-A0A0C9YWJ9-F1
#
_cell.length_a   1.000
_cell.length_b   1.000
_cell.length_c   1.000
_cell.angle_alpha   90.00
_cell.angle_beta   90.00
_cell.angle_gamma   90.00
#
_symmetry.space_group_name_H-M   'P 1'
#
loop_
_entity.id
_entity.type
_entity.pdbx_description
1 polymer ?
#
loop_
_entity_poly.entity_id
_entity_poly.type
_entity_poly.pdbx_seq_one_letter_code
_entity_poly.pdbx_strand_id
1 'polypeptide(L)'
;MDPIDDLRTFAFRLQQARNAIHSFQRQAPQPPILETPASNVTLQFDNQSPSKGSLPGLRILREEVNRECSVLERFLQNPTRSDGGPSFSANAPYLIAVWQELVHSHRPIALYRTFFHRNCGQGHTHHGRKLSNRPVKVDVVSENGARWIRVNTIKNSRLVMEFCELDSYLTSSSEEEGDNDDRTRHGDLTCLSRGLENSVLQMARELLAAAADNPLPILGLVPQVTLRLTRLNPTLVGDSSVEADPRIARTVAILQDMGIDVQLGERTRVLPDKCREVPQIELEPTSNINLDLSALIALVSDITHASLPRSPDEVQARFKHWTRSIQDMSAGRTQKMVSDHEKHEMYNTAHDTWRRPTEENEQTRALSRQATQEMRKGLLQDTYERLSSLGQHTPNSVQPDVPDVVSGSPTTHAPDLSNVKFWTTQEARQRCLQIVAKIGGPREQRRARALLAVPDCSRSPEADEKQDRAAAETAYWSDSRYPLGYLPLIPVHVLSSYLAVAPNSRDSSIHAERILPPSSSTFFFSLSATCAKLLGDNTDLQPCEQRLISPREDHPDLSILQNLSNDNLVDIPAPTLLTSKLTAHTVESMYAGASRGWTTLTANRTSVRMFLREIDKREGLDTSQCSSSSSGTTATSPAVIWLVEPRSLAEGMRVDNDE
;
A
#
# COMPACT_ATOMS: atom_id res chain seq x y z
N MET A 1 -15.21 24.50 -43.83
CA MET A 1 -14.32 23.41 -43.35
C MET A 1 -14.78 22.14 -44.00
N ASP A 2 -13.88 21.34 -44.57
CA ASP A 2 -14.20 20.03 -45.14
C ASP A 2 -14.53 19.05 -43.99
N PRO A 3 -15.74 18.45 -43.93
CA PRO A 3 -16.10 17.47 -42.89
C PRO A 3 -15.11 16.31 -42.76
N ILE A 4 -14.40 15.98 -43.84
CA ILE A 4 -13.39 14.92 -43.88
C ILE A 4 -12.14 15.32 -43.08
N ASP A 5 -11.74 16.58 -43.11
CA ASP A 5 -10.57 17.07 -42.38
C ASP A 5 -10.81 17.13 -40.87
N ASP A 6 -12.04 17.44 -40.44
CA ASP A 6 -12.45 17.33 -39.04
C ASP A 6 -12.38 15.88 -38.55
N LEU A 7 -12.86 14.92 -39.36
CA LEU A 7 -12.79 13.49 -39.04
C LEU A 7 -11.35 12.97 -38.94
N ARG A 8 -10.46 13.41 -39.83
CA ARG A 8 -9.01 13.11 -39.75
C ARG A 8 -8.41 13.66 -38.47
N THR A 9 -8.78 14.88 -38.08
CA THR A 9 -8.34 15.50 -36.83
C THR A 9 -8.79 14.71 -35.61
N PHE A 10 -10.05 14.25 -35.58
CA PHE A 10 -10.55 13.39 -34.50
C PHE A 10 -9.86 12.03 -34.46
N ALA A 11 -9.65 11.38 -35.61
CA ALA A 11 -8.94 10.11 -35.70
C ALA A 11 -7.52 10.21 -35.14
N PHE A 12 -6.78 11.26 -35.53
CA PHE A 12 -5.43 11.52 -35.01
C PHE A 12 -5.43 11.74 -33.49
N ARG A 13 -6.33 12.58 -32.97
CA ARG A 13 -6.45 12.84 -31.53
C ARG A 13 -6.82 11.60 -30.73
N LEU A 14 -7.74 10.79 -31.25
CA LEU A 14 -8.17 9.56 -30.60
C LEU A 14 -7.05 8.52 -30.59
N GLN A 15 -6.24 8.45 -31.64
CA GLN A 15 -5.05 7.59 -31.69
C GLN A 15 -3.97 8.04 -30.69
N GLN A 16 -3.78 9.35 -30.50
CA GLN A 16 -2.92 9.88 -29.44
C GLN A 16 -3.42 9.45 -28.05
N ALA A 17 -4.73 9.61 -27.80
CA ALA A 17 -5.35 9.16 -26.54
C ALA A 17 -5.17 7.65 -26.34
N ARG A 18 -5.38 6.84 -27.38
CA ARG A 18 -5.16 5.38 -27.35
C ARG A 18 -3.75 5.04 -26.87
N ASN A 19 -2.73 5.63 -27.48
CA ASN A 19 -1.33 5.38 -27.11
C ASN A 19 -1.05 5.79 -25.66
N ALA A 20 -1.56 6.94 -25.24
CA ALA A 20 -1.38 7.44 -23.87
C ALA A 20 -2.15 6.61 -22.81
N ILE A 21 -3.33 6.07 -23.13
CA ILE A 21 -4.10 5.15 -22.27
C ILE A 21 -3.34 3.83 -22.04
N HIS A 22 -2.52 3.40 -23.00
CA HIS A 22 -1.70 2.20 -22.86
C HIS A 22 -0.51 2.41 -21.91
N SER A 23 0.08 3.61 -21.90
CA SER A 23 1.19 3.96 -21.00
C SER A 23 0.75 4.59 -19.67
N PHE A 24 -0.54 4.87 -19.50
CA PHE A 24 -1.07 5.48 -18.29
C PHE A 24 -0.84 4.59 -17.06
N GLN A 25 -0.09 5.12 -16.10
CA GLN A 25 0.08 4.54 -14.77
C GLN A 25 -0.50 5.50 -13.74
N ARG A 26 -1.33 4.96 -12.84
CA ARG A 26 -1.85 5.72 -11.70
C ARG A 26 -0.68 6.10 -10.81
N GLN A 27 -0.47 7.40 -10.59
CA GLN A 27 0.41 7.91 -9.53
C GLN A 27 -0.28 7.66 -8.17
N ALA A 28 -0.26 6.41 -7.70
CA ALA A 28 -0.62 6.11 -6.33
C ALA A 28 0.60 6.43 -5.44
N PRO A 29 0.43 7.17 -4.33
CA PRO A 29 1.52 7.35 -3.38
C PRO A 29 1.98 5.98 -2.90
N GLN A 30 3.27 5.68 -3.07
CA GLN A 30 3.84 4.44 -2.58
C GLN A 30 3.78 4.46 -1.05
N PRO A 31 3.33 3.39 -0.38
CA PRO A 31 3.39 3.35 1.08
C PRO A 31 4.86 3.51 1.53
N PRO A 32 5.11 4.09 2.71
CA PRO A 32 6.47 4.36 3.21
C PRO A 32 7.18 3.06 3.64
N ILE A 33 7.46 2.21 2.66
CA ILE A 33 8.08 0.89 2.80
C ILE A 33 9.42 0.92 2.07
N LEU A 34 10.49 0.64 2.79
CA LEU A 34 11.81 0.42 2.22
C LEU A 34 11.93 -1.02 1.73
N GLU A 35 12.27 -1.20 0.47
CA GLU A 35 12.57 -2.51 -0.13
C GLU A 35 14.05 -2.57 -0.52
N THR A 36 14.72 -3.69 -0.26
CA THR A 36 16.09 -3.95 -0.74
C THR A 36 16.10 -4.07 -2.27
N PRO A 37 16.92 -3.27 -3.00
CA PRO A 37 16.87 -3.14 -4.47
C PRO A 37 17.26 -4.41 -5.25
N ALA A 38 17.78 -5.45 -4.58
CA ALA A 38 18.11 -6.73 -5.22
C ALA A 38 16.87 -7.54 -5.66
N SER A 39 15.68 -7.11 -5.25
CA SER A 39 14.42 -7.70 -5.70
C SER A 39 14.05 -7.14 -7.09
N ASN A 40 14.42 -7.85 -8.17
CA ASN A 40 13.77 -7.69 -9.49
C ASN A 40 12.25 -7.99 -9.45
N VAL A 41 11.76 -8.37 -8.28
CA VAL A 41 10.36 -8.41 -7.89
C VAL A 41 10.18 -7.27 -6.89
N THR A 42 9.96 -6.03 -7.37
CA THR A 42 9.14 -5.04 -6.63
C THR A 42 7.95 -5.78 -6.04
N LEU A 43 7.30 -5.33 -4.95
CA LEU A 43 5.99 -5.86 -4.54
C LEU A 43 4.92 -5.74 -5.66
N GLN A 44 5.07 -6.50 -6.75
CA GLN A 44 4.10 -6.80 -7.76
C GLN A 44 3.15 -7.74 -7.05
N PHE A 45 2.15 -7.13 -6.42
CA PHE A 45 0.99 -7.82 -5.91
C PHE A 45 0.49 -8.76 -7.02
N ASP A 46 0.59 -10.07 -6.77
CA ASP A 46 0.39 -11.18 -7.71
C ASP A 46 -0.53 -10.89 -8.92
N ASN A 47 0.01 -11.24 -10.09
CA ASN A 47 -0.55 -11.18 -11.46
C ASN A 47 -1.83 -12.03 -11.69
N GLN A 48 -2.67 -12.25 -10.67
CA GLN A 48 -3.97 -12.92 -10.81
C GLN A 48 -5.15 -12.12 -10.23
N SER A 49 -4.89 -10.90 -9.77
CA SER A 49 -5.93 -9.87 -9.58
C SER A 49 -5.71 -8.79 -10.64
N PRO A 50 -6.77 -8.20 -11.23
CA PRO A 50 -6.63 -7.30 -12.38
C PRO A 50 -5.74 -6.11 -11.98
N SER A 51 -4.48 -6.11 -12.45
CA SER A 51 -3.51 -5.01 -12.44
C SER A 51 -3.80 -3.94 -11.39
N LYS A 52 -3.27 -4.07 -10.17
CA LYS A 52 -3.51 -3.17 -9.02
C LYS A 52 -3.05 -1.71 -9.18
N GLY A 53 -2.62 -1.28 -10.36
CA GLY A 53 -2.47 0.13 -10.75
C GLY A 53 -3.47 0.61 -11.80
N SER A 54 -4.37 -0.25 -12.27
CA SER A 54 -5.36 0.08 -13.29
C SER A 54 -6.57 0.70 -12.63
N LEU A 55 -6.73 2.00 -12.89
CA LEU A 55 -7.89 2.77 -12.51
C LEU A 55 -9.18 2.03 -12.92
N PRO A 56 -10.11 1.73 -11.99
CA PRO A 56 -11.40 1.13 -12.31
C PRO A 56 -12.09 1.86 -13.45
N GLY A 57 -12.57 1.12 -14.46
CA GLY A 57 -13.18 1.71 -15.67
C GLY A 57 -12.20 2.11 -16.78
N LEU A 58 -10.89 2.16 -16.53
CA LEU A 58 -9.88 2.46 -17.57
C LEU A 58 -9.85 1.42 -18.68
N ARG A 59 -10.12 0.15 -18.34
CA ARG A 59 -10.26 -0.91 -19.33
C ARG A 59 -11.45 -0.65 -20.27
N ILE A 60 -12.57 -0.16 -19.74
CA ILE A 60 -13.76 0.18 -20.54
C ILE A 60 -13.41 1.32 -21.50
N LEU A 61 -12.78 2.39 -21.00
CA LEU A 61 -12.32 3.51 -21.85
C LEU A 61 -11.37 3.02 -22.95
N ARG A 62 -10.42 2.14 -22.62
CA ARG A 62 -9.50 1.55 -23.60
C ARG A 62 -10.24 0.76 -24.69
N GLU A 63 -11.21 -0.05 -24.30
CA GLU A 63 -12.01 -0.85 -25.24
C GLU A 63 -12.88 0.04 -26.15
N GLU A 64 -13.50 1.08 -25.60
CA GLU A 64 -14.29 2.06 -26.37
C GLU A 64 -13.43 2.86 -27.35
N VAL A 65 -12.27 3.36 -26.91
CA VAL A 65 -11.31 4.09 -27.75
C VAL A 65 -10.79 3.20 -28.88
N ASN A 66 -10.45 1.94 -28.60
CA ASN A 66 -10.00 1.00 -29.63
C ASN A 66 -11.10 0.73 -30.67
N ARG A 67 -12.34 0.52 -30.23
CA ARG A 67 -13.49 0.31 -31.11
C ARG A 67 -13.71 1.52 -32.01
N GLU A 68 -13.69 2.71 -31.44
CA GLU A 68 -13.93 3.96 -32.16
C GLU A 68 -12.79 4.27 -33.17
N CYS A 69 -11.52 4.03 -32.82
CA CYS A 69 -10.40 4.10 -33.76
C CYS A 69 -10.63 3.18 -34.96
N SER A 70 -11.02 1.92 -34.75
CA SER A 70 -11.28 0.97 -35.83
C SER A 70 -12.44 1.40 -36.73
N VAL A 71 -13.48 2.01 -36.17
CA VAL A 71 -14.63 2.53 -36.93
C VAL A 71 -14.21 3.72 -37.80
N LEU A 72 -13.48 4.68 -37.23
CA LEU A 72 -12.96 5.85 -37.95
C LEU A 72 -11.99 5.46 -39.07
N GLU A 73 -11.06 4.53 -38.82
CA GLU A 73 -10.12 4.05 -39.83
C GLU A 73 -10.84 3.41 -41.03
N ARG A 74 -11.83 2.55 -40.78
CA ARG A 74 -12.63 1.92 -41.85
C ARG A 74 -13.41 2.95 -42.67
N PHE A 75 -13.95 3.97 -42.03
CA PHE A 75 -14.69 5.04 -42.69
C PHE A 75 -13.77 5.89 -43.58
N LEU A 76 -12.61 6.29 -43.06
CA LEU A 76 -11.62 7.08 -43.80
C LEU A 76 -11.01 6.32 -44.99
N GLN A 77 -10.95 4.98 -44.95
CA GLN A 77 -10.48 4.15 -46.05
C GLN A 77 -11.47 4.08 -47.24
N ASN A 78 -12.77 4.25 -46.99
CA ASN A 78 -13.79 4.21 -48.04
C ASN A 78 -14.84 5.33 -47.88
N PRO A 79 -14.49 6.60 -48.13
CA PRO A 79 -15.39 7.74 -47.92
C PRO A 79 -16.65 7.68 -48.81
N THR A 80 -16.52 7.11 -50.01
CA THR A 80 -17.54 7.07 -51.08
C THR A 80 -18.68 6.08 -50.86
N ARG A 81 -18.61 5.24 -49.81
CA ARG A 81 -19.71 4.29 -49.50
C ARG A 81 -20.91 4.94 -48.80
N SER A 82 -20.85 6.26 -48.58
CA SER A 82 -21.75 7.01 -47.70
C SER A 82 -22.59 8.08 -48.40
N ASP A 83 -22.56 8.20 -49.73
CA ASP A 83 -23.34 9.20 -50.52
C ASP A 83 -24.88 9.03 -50.43
N GLY A 84 -25.37 8.15 -49.55
CA GLY A 84 -26.77 8.06 -49.15
C GLY A 84 -26.98 7.42 -47.76
N GLY A 85 -25.93 7.31 -46.94
CA GLY A 85 -25.98 6.68 -45.61
C GLY A 85 -26.14 7.71 -44.47
N PRO A 86 -26.65 7.30 -43.29
CA PRO A 86 -26.82 8.22 -42.16
C PRO A 86 -25.48 8.86 -41.76
N SER A 87 -25.53 10.16 -41.46
CA SER A 87 -24.40 10.98 -41.02
C SER A 87 -23.57 10.26 -39.97
N PHE A 88 -22.27 10.08 -40.23
CA PHE A 88 -21.35 9.44 -39.30
C PHE A 88 -21.31 10.19 -37.96
N SER A 89 -21.92 9.61 -36.92
CA SER A 89 -21.88 10.13 -35.57
C SER A 89 -20.79 9.41 -34.79
N ALA A 90 -19.55 9.93 -34.87
CA ALA A 90 -18.45 9.43 -34.06
C ALA A 90 -18.62 9.82 -32.59
N ASN A 91 -18.43 8.86 -31.68
CA ASN A 91 -18.28 9.10 -30.25
C ASN A 91 -16.91 9.69 -29.88
N ALA A 92 -15.98 9.79 -30.85
CA ALA A 92 -14.62 10.28 -30.64
C ALA A 92 -14.52 11.60 -29.83
N PRO A 93 -15.33 12.65 -30.05
CA PRO A 93 -15.24 13.88 -29.26
C PRO A 93 -15.51 13.64 -27.76
N TYR A 94 -16.43 12.74 -27.43
CA TYR A 94 -16.74 12.38 -26.03
C TYR A 94 -15.56 11.62 -25.39
N LEU A 95 -15.05 10.60 -26.07
CA LEU A 95 -13.95 9.78 -25.54
C LEU A 95 -12.66 10.61 -25.34
N ILE A 96 -12.36 11.51 -26.28
CA ILE A 96 -11.23 12.43 -26.16
C ILE A 96 -11.41 13.34 -24.93
N ALA A 97 -12.61 13.88 -24.73
CA ALA A 97 -12.90 14.74 -23.58
C ALA A 97 -12.82 14.00 -22.24
N VAL A 98 -13.31 12.76 -22.16
CA VAL A 98 -13.16 11.92 -20.94
C VAL A 98 -11.69 11.66 -20.65
N TRP A 99 -10.89 11.33 -21.67
CA TRP A 99 -9.45 11.15 -21.51
C TRP A 99 -8.75 12.44 -21.04
N GLN A 100 -9.12 13.59 -21.61
CA GLN A 100 -8.60 14.89 -21.18
C GLN A 100 -8.96 15.16 -19.71
N GLU A 101 -10.20 14.96 -19.27
CA GLU A 101 -10.57 15.14 -17.87
C GLU A 101 -9.81 14.20 -16.94
N LEU A 102 -9.58 12.95 -17.36
CA LEU A 102 -8.79 12.00 -16.59
C LEU A 102 -7.35 12.49 -16.37
N VAL A 103 -6.66 12.91 -17.44
CA VAL A 103 -5.24 13.34 -17.37
C VAL A 103 -5.06 14.60 -16.52
N HIS A 104 -6.07 15.47 -16.49
CA HIS A 104 -6.01 16.70 -15.68
C HIS A 104 -6.62 16.55 -14.28
N SER A 105 -7.22 15.40 -13.97
CA SER A 105 -7.79 15.15 -12.65
C SER A 105 -6.69 14.84 -11.64
N HIS A 106 -6.78 15.43 -10.45
CA HIS A 106 -5.90 15.07 -9.35
C HIS A 106 -6.38 13.76 -8.70
N ARG A 107 -5.49 12.76 -8.62
CA ARG A 107 -5.76 11.46 -7.96
C ARG A 107 -7.09 10.82 -8.41
N PRO A 108 -7.25 10.46 -9.70
CA PRO A 108 -8.45 9.76 -10.17
C PRO A 108 -8.59 8.41 -9.45
N ILE A 109 -9.82 8.06 -9.06
CA ILE A 109 -10.14 6.81 -8.36
C ILE A 109 -11.04 5.87 -9.19
N ALA A 110 -11.85 6.38 -10.12
CA ALA A 110 -12.64 5.56 -11.02
C ALA A 110 -13.09 6.32 -12.28
N LEU A 111 -13.42 5.56 -13.32
CA LEU A 111 -14.10 6.02 -14.53
C LEU A 111 -15.45 5.33 -14.68
N TYR A 112 -16.38 5.99 -15.35
CA TYR A 112 -17.69 5.47 -15.75
C TYR A 112 -18.47 4.82 -14.60
N ARG A 113 -18.42 5.44 -13.41
CA ARG A 113 -19.15 4.96 -12.25
C ARG A 113 -20.62 5.34 -12.35
N THR A 114 -21.47 4.45 -11.87
CA THR A 114 -22.90 4.71 -11.74
C THR A 114 -23.24 4.81 -10.26
N PHE A 115 -23.85 5.92 -9.87
CA PHE A 115 -24.38 6.18 -8.55
C PHE A 115 -25.90 6.13 -8.59
N PHE A 116 -26.53 6.05 -7.42
CA PHE A 116 -27.98 5.88 -7.30
C PHE A 116 -28.54 6.93 -6.35
N HIS A 117 -29.67 7.53 -6.72
CA HIS A 117 -30.43 8.45 -5.87
C HIS A 117 -31.85 7.91 -5.61
N ARG A 118 -32.38 8.16 -4.41
CA ARG A 118 -33.73 7.82 -4.00
C ARG A 118 -34.73 8.83 -4.55
N ASN A 119 -35.74 8.33 -5.28
CA ASN A 119 -36.79 9.20 -5.77
C ASN A 119 -37.68 9.69 -4.60
N CYS A 120 -37.52 10.95 -4.17
CA CYS A 120 -38.48 11.60 -3.26
C CYS A 120 -39.69 12.07 -4.06
N GLY A 121 -40.54 11.13 -4.48
CA GLY A 121 -41.83 11.48 -5.07
C GLY A 121 -42.74 12.10 -4.01
N GLN A 122 -42.95 13.41 -4.07
CA GLN A 122 -44.10 14.06 -3.45
C GLN A 122 -45.37 13.56 -4.16
N GLY A 123 -46.28 12.93 -3.42
CA GLY A 123 -47.62 12.60 -3.92
C GLY A 123 -48.10 11.22 -3.48
N HIS A 124 -49.10 11.23 -2.60
CA HIS A 124 -49.89 10.08 -2.16
C HIS A 124 -50.30 9.15 -3.31
N THR A 125 -50.15 7.83 -3.13
CA THR A 125 -51.25 6.85 -3.18
C THR A 125 -50.73 5.41 -3.00
N HIS A 126 -51.68 4.55 -2.66
CA HIS A 126 -51.56 3.24 -2.04
C HIS A 126 -50.81 2.16 -2.84
N HIS A 127 -50.28 1.19 -2.06
CA HIS A 127 -49.79 -0.15 -2.44
C HIS A 127 -48.41 -0.29 -3.13
N GLY A 128 -47.39 -0.53 -2.30
CA GLY A 128 -46.47 -1.68 -2.48
C GLY A 128 -45.43 -1.64 -3.60
N ARG A 129 -45.10 -0.49 -4.19
CA ARG A 129 -44.05 -0.42 -5.24
C ARG A 129 -42.67 -0.16 -4.63
N LYS A 130 -41.74 -1.10 -4.81
CA LYS A 130 -40.30 -0.97 -4.42
C LYS A 130 -39.77 0.41 -4.79
N LEU A 131 -39.08 1.09 -3.86
CA LEU A 131 -38.32 2.31 -4.14
C LEU A 131 -37.40 2.05 -5.34
N SER A 132 -37.71 2.65 -6.49
CA SER A 132 -36.91 2.51 -7.70
C SER A 132 -35.82 3.56 -7.67
N ASN A 133 -34.59 3.16 -7.35
CA ASN A 133 -33.43 4.04 -7.41
C ASN A 133 -33.10 4.39 -8.88
N ARG A 134 -32.87 5.67 -9.18
CA ARG A 134 -32.47 6.11 -10.52
C ARG A 134 -30.93 6.06 -10.65
N PRO A 135 -30.38 5.36 -11.67
CA PRO A 135 -28.94 5.32 -11.91
C PRO A 135 -28.46 6.62 -12.58
N VAL A 136 -27.41 7.22 -12.04
CA VAL A 136 -26.74 8.41 -12.57
C VAL A 136 -25.29 8.08 -12.89
N LYS A 137 -24.87 8.33 -14.13
CA LYS A 137 -23.50 8.04 -14.59
C LYS A 137 -22.58 9.23 -14.35
N VAL A 138 -21.37 8.95 -13.89
CA VAL A 138 -20.26 9.89 -13.69
C VAL A 138 -19.07 9.37 -14.48
N ASP A 139 -18.45 10.22 -15.29
CA ASP A 139 -17.39 9.80 -16.21
C ASP A 139 -16.04 9.68 -15.51
N VAL A 140 -15.70 10.65 -14.66
CA VAL A 140 -14.46 10.64 -13.88
C VAL A 140 -14.78 10.93 -12.41
N VAL A 141 -14.27 10.09 -11.52
CA VAL A 141 -14.31 10.30 -10.08
C VAL A 141 -12.88 10.54 -9.60
N SER A 142 -12.63 11.69 -8.99
CA SER A 142 -11.30 12.17 -8.60
C SER A 142 -11.27 12.69 -7.16
N GLU A 143 -10.08 13.07 -6.68
CA GLU A 143 -9.88 13.62 -5.33
C GLU A 143 -10.46 12.70 -4.24
N ASN A 144 -10.15 11.40 -4.32
CA ASN A 144 -10.67 10.38 -3.40
C ASN A 144 -12.20 10.32 -3.33
N GLY A 145 -12.89 10.68 -4.41
CA GLY A 145 -14.35 10.67 -4.48
C GLY A 145 -15.01 11.99 -4.13
N ALA A 146 -14.23 12.99 -3.67
CA ALA A 146 -14.73 14.32 -3.35
C ALA A 146 -15.16 15.11 -4.59
N ARG A 147 -14.70 14.73 -5.78
CA ARG A 147 -15.04 15.41 -7.03
C ARG A 147 -15.56 14.44 -8.07
N TRP A 148 -16.72 14.78 -8.65
CA TRP A 148 -17.41 14.02 -9.68
C TRP A 148 -17.47 14.84 -10.97
N ILE A 149 -16.99 14.29 -12.08
CA ILE A 149 -16.95 14.98 -13.36
C ILE A 149 -17.85 14.23 -14.36
N ARG A 150 -18.82 14.94 -14.91
CA ARG A 150 -19.67 14.48 -16.02
C ARG A 150 -19.32 15.26 -17.28
N VAL A 151 -19.02 14.54 -18.35
CA VAL A 151 -18.72 15.08 -19.69
C VAL A 151 -19.97 14.97 -20.56
N ASN A 152 -20.35 16.08 -21.20
CA ASN A 152 -21.45 16.14 -22.15
C ASN A 152 -21.02 16.95 -23.39
N THR A 153 -21.34 16.44 -24.57
CA THR A 153 -20.95 16.99 -25.88
C THR A 153 -22.10 17.72 -26.59
N ILE A 154 -23.13 18.14 -25.84
CA ILE A 154 -24.28 18.88 -26.38
C ILE A 154 -23.84 20.16 -27.13
N LYS A 155 -24.46 20.41 -28.28
CA LYS A 155 -24.24 21.60 -29.13
C LYS A 155 -25.32 22.65 -28.87
N ASN A 156 -25.01 23.91 -29.18
CA ASN A 156 -26.00 25.00 -29.19
C ASN A 156 -27.26 24.63 -29.99
N SER A 157 -27.09 24.11 -31.22
CA SER A 157 -28.23 23.75 -32.08
C SER A 157 -29.15 22.69 -31.46
N ARG A 158 -28.59 21.75 -30.69
CA ARG A 158 -29.40 20.73 -29.99
C ARG A 158 -30.20 21.34 -28.85
N LEU A 159 -29.58 22.24 -28.07
CA LEU A 159 -30.26 22.93 -26.99
C LEU A 159 -31.36 23.86 -27.53
N VAL A 160 -31.11 24.55 -28.65
CA VAL A 160 -32.12 25.38 -29.33
C VAL A 160 -33.30 24.54 -29.80
N MET A 161 -33.07 23.34 -30.33
CA MET A 161 -34.16 22.42 -30.68
C MET A 161 -34.99 22.00 -29.46
N GLU A 162 -34.35 21.72 -28.32
CA GLU A 162 -35.06 21.44 -27.06
C GLU A 162 -35.89 22.66 -26.61
N PHE A 163 -35.38 23.87 -26.80
CA PHE A 163 -36.15 25.08 -26.52
C PHE A 163 -37.36 25.24 -27.44
N CYS A 164 -37.19 25.04 -28.75
CA CYS A 164 -38.31 25.08 -29.69
C CYS A 164 -39.37 24.03 -29.34
N GLU A 165 -38.95 22.84 -28.93
CA GLU A 165 -39.84 21.78 -28.47
C GLU A 165 -40.62 22.22 -27.22
N LEU A 166 -39.94 22.78 -26.20
CA LEU A 166 -40.59 23.32 -25.00
C LEU A 166 -41.58 24.45 -25.32
N ASP A 167 -41.21 25.36 -26.22
CA ASP A 167 -42.07 26.47 -26.66
C ASP A 167 -43.34 25.97 -27.38
N SER A 168 -43.24 24.87 -28.14
CA SER A 168 -44.38 24.26 -28.83
C SER A 168 -45.44 23.69 -27.87
N TYR A 169 -45.02 23.20 -26.70
CA TYR A 169 -45.94 22.68 -25.68
C TYR A 169 -46.62 23.80 -24.88
N LEU A 170 -45.99 24.98 -24.79
CA LEU A 170 -46.58 26.14 -24.11
C LEU A 170 -47.72 26.79 -24.94
N THR A 171 -47.61 26.74 -26.27
CA THR A 171 -48.55 27.38 -27.20
C THR A 171 -49.78 26.52 -27.56
N SER A 172 -49.81 25.23 -27.19
CA SER A 172 -50.93 24.31 -27.47
C SER A 172 -51.97 24.19 -26.34
N SER A 173 -51.82 24.95 -25.25
CA SER A 173 -52.71 24.89 -24.07
C SER A 173 -53.73 26.04 -23.99
N SER A 174 -53.95 26.79 -25.07
CA SER A 174 -54.80 27.97 -25.07
C SER A 174 -55.90 27.95 -26.15
N GLU A 175 -56.59 26.83 -26.33
CA GLU A 175 -57.85 26.78 -27.09
C GLU A 175 -58.82 25.75 -26.50
N GLU A 176 -59.41 26.05 -25.34
CA GLU A 176 -60.81 25.72 -25.02
C GLU A 176 -61.32 26.82 -24.06
N GLU A 177 -61.99 27.83 -24.62
CA GLU A 177 -62.86 28.73 -23.84
C GLU A 177 -64.09 27.94 -23.38
N GLY A 178 -64.31 27.92 -22.07
CA GLY A 178 -65.45 27.24 -21.44
C GLY A 178 -65.64 27.71 -19.99
N ASP A 179 -65.97 28.99 -19.85
CA ASP A 179 -66.72 29.65 -18.77
C ASP A 179 -66.80 28.94 -17.39
N ASN A 180 -66.12 29.51 -16.38
CA ASN A 180 -66.67 29.67 -15.02
C ASN A 180 -65.78 30.54 -14.12
N ASP A 181 -66.40 31.59 -13.58
CA ASP A 181 -65.93 32.43 -12.48
C ASP A 181 -65.64 31.62 -11.20
N ASP A 182 -64.54 31.90 -10.51
CA ASP A 182 -64.53 32.61 -9.21
C ASP A 182 -63.22 32.39 -8.42
N ARG A 183 -62.51 33.52 -8.26
CA ARG A 183 -61.52 33.93 -7.25
C ARG A 183 -60.86 32.89 -6.33
N THR A 184 -59.53 32.78 -6.43
CA THR A 184 -58.61 33.24 -5.37
C THR A 184 -57.18 33.41 -5.86
N ARG A 185 -56.70 34.66 -5.85
CA ARG A 185 -55.30 35.03 -6.06
C ARG A 185 -54.47 34.70 -4.82
N HIS A 186 -53.64 33.67 -4.89
CA HIS A 186 -52.46 33.50 -4.04
C HIS A 186 -51.33 32.78 -4.80
N GLY A 187 -50.36 33.59 -5.29
CA GLY A 187 -48.98 33.23 -5.66
C GLY A 187 -48.83 32.15 -6.73
N ASP A 188 -48.82 32.43 -8.03
CA ASP A 188 -48.03 33.46 -8.71
C ASP A 188 -46.58 33.53 -8.21
N LEU A 189 -45.84 32.43 -8.44
CA LEU A 189 -44.36 32.32 -8.44
C LEU A 189 -43.88 30.93 -8.96
N THR A 190 -44.76 29.94 -9.10
CA THR A 190 -44.39 28.56 -9.50
C THR A 190 -44.56 28.24 -11.00
N CYS A 191 -45.26 29.08 -11.78
CA CYS A 191 -45.43 28.83 -13.22
C CYS A 191 -44.24 29.33 -14.07
N LEU A 192 -43.54 30.39 -13.64
CA LEU A 192 -42.40 30.94 -14.39
C LEU A 192 -41.10 30.14 -14.17
N SER A 193 -40.96 29.41 -13.07
CA SER A 193 -39.80 28.56 -12.81
C SER A 193 -39.84 27.19 -13.50
N ARG A 194 -40.97 26.81 -14.13
CA ARG A 194 -41.07 25.65 -15.01
C ARG A 194 -40.62 25.93 -16.46
N GLY A 195 -40.33 27.19 -16.81
CA GLY A 195 -40.22 27.65 -18.20
C GLY A 195 -38.92 27.32 -18.96
N LEU A 196 -37.94 26.64 -18.35
CA LEU A 196 -36.69 26.28 -19.06
C LEU A 196 -36.10 24.96 -18.54
N GLU A 197 -36.91 23.91 -18.42
CA GLU A 197 -36.41 22.60 -18.00
C GLU A 197 -35.89 21.79 -19.19
N ASN A 198 -34.61 22.01 -19.55
CA ASN A 198 -33.93 21.25 -20.60
C ASN A 198 -33.17 20.03 -20.06
N SER A 199 -32.68 19.19 -20.99
CA SER A 199 -32.01 17.93 -20.65
C SER A 199 -30.74 18.10 -19.80
N VAL A 200 -30.02 19.22 -19.96
CA VAL A 200 -28.79 19.51 -19.21
C VAL A 200 -29.12 19.86 -17.75
N LEU A 201 -30.17 20.65 -17.52
CA LEU A 201 -30.65 21.00 -16.18
C LEU A 201 -31.21 19.78 -15.45
N GLN A 202 -31.94 18.90 -16.15
CA GLN A 202 -32.41 17.65 -15.57
C GLN A 202 -31.23 16.77 -15.13
N MET A 203 -30.23 16.59 -15.99
CA MET A 203 -29.02 15.80 -15.67
C MET A 203 -28.27 16.37 -14.45
N ALA A 204 -28.17 17.70 -14.37
CA ALA A 204 -27.57 18.41 -13.26
C ALA A 204 -28.28 18.13 -11.93
N ARG A 205 -29.61 18.21 -11.90
CA ARG A 205 -30.42 17.87 -10.72
C ARG A 205 -30.21 16.43 -10.29
N GLU A 206 -30.23 15.50 -11.23
CA GLU A 206 -30.00 14.08 -10.96
C GLU A 206 -28.59 13.82 -10.40
N LEU A 207 -27.56 14.51 -10.91
CA LEU A 207 -26.19 14.43 -10.39
C LEU A 207 -26.07 14.97 -8.97
N LEU A 208 -26.63 16.14 -8.68
CA LEU A 208 -26.61 16.72 -7.34
C LEU A 208 -27.35 15.84 -6.33
N ALA A 209 -28.51 15.31 -6.73
CA ALA A 209 -29.29 14.43 -5.89
C ALA A 209 -28.53 13.11 -5.62
N ALA A 210 -27.90 12.53 -6.63
CA ALA A 210 -27.03 11.36 -6.47
C ALA A 210 -25.81 11.66 -5.59
N ALA A 211 -25.19 12.83 -5.71
CA ALA A 211 -24.08 13.23 -4.84
C ALA A 211 -24.53 13.35 -3.38
N ALA A 212 -25.71 13.95 -3.13
CA ALA A 212 -26.26 14.11 -1.78
C ALA A 212 -26.57 12.76 -1.10
N ASP A 213 -27.05 11.77 -1.85
CA ASP A 213 -27.33 10.43 -1.35
C ASP A 213 -26.09 9.54 -1.17
N ASN A 214 -24.94 9.96 -1.70
CA ASN A 214 -23.69 9.21 -1.65
C ASN A 214 -22.54 10.05 -1.06
N PRO A 215 -22.65 10.49 0.22
CA PRO A 215 -21.60 11.27 0.88
C PRO A 215 -20.35 10.42 1.14
N LEU A 216 -19.20 11.08 1.31
CA LEU A 216 -17.93 10.43 1.60
C LEU A 216 -17.94 9.75 2.98
N PRO A 217 -17.45 8.49 3.13
CA PRO A 217 -17.58 7.71 4.37
C PRO A 217 -16.93 8.33 5.61
N ILE A 218 -15.83 9.07 5.45
CA ILE A 218 -15.02 9.56 6.59
C ILE A 218 -15.47 10.94 7.06
N LEU A 219 -15.87 11.81 6.14
CA LEU A 219 -16.16 13.22 6.43
C LEU A 219 -17.65 13.57 6.30
N GLY A 220 -18.48 12.66 5.76
CA GLY A 220 -19.89 12.93 5.47
C GLY A 220 -20.11 14.01 4.41
N LEU A 221 -19.04 14.45 3.73
CA LEU A 221 -19.11 15.53 2.75
C LEU A 221 -19.76 15.04 1.45
N VAL A 222 -20.64 15.87 0.91
CA VAL A 222 -21.25 15.68 -0.41
C VAL A 222 -20.20 15.98 -1.49
N PRO A 223 -19.99 15.10 -2.48
CA PRO A 223 -19.06 15.34 -3.56
C PRO A 223 -19.39 16.61 -4.36
N GLN A 224 -18.37 17.38 -4.72
CA GLN A 224 -18.50 18.49 -5.66
C GLN A 224 -18.74 17.96 -7.07
N VAL A 225 -19.79 18.44 -7.72
CA VAL A 225 -20.14 18.05 -9.10
C VAL A 225 -19.61 19.08 -10.09
N THR A 226 -18.85 18.61 -11.07
CA THR A 226 -18.37 19.36 -12.23
C THR A 226 -19.07 18.85 -13.50
N LEU A 227 -19.63 19.76 -14.28
CA LEU A 227 -20.25 19.46 -15.58
C LEU A 227 -19.42 20.09 -16.71
N ARG A 228 -18.76 19.23 -17.49
CA ARG A 228 -17.96 19.63 -18.66
C ARG A 228 -18.83 19.62 -19.92
N LEU A 229 -19.11 20.80 -20.48
CA LEU A 229 -19.92 20.99 -21.68
C LEU A 229 -19.02 21.38 -22.87
N THR A 230 -18.50 20.38 -23.58
CA THR A 230 -17.37 20.61 -24.51
C THR A 230 -17.72 21.34 -25.80
N ARG A 231 -18.99 21.33 -26.20
CA ARG A 231 -19.46 21.90 -27.47
C ARG A 231 -20.55 22.97 -27.29
N LEU A 232 -20.83 23.34 -26.04
CA LEU A 232 -21.74 24.42 -25.72
C LEU A 232 -20.94 25.71 -25.62
N ASN A 233 -21.38 26.73 -26.35
CA ASN A 233 -20.74 28.04 -26.31
C ASN A 233 -21.80 29.16 -26.28
N PRO A 234 -22.00 29.83 -25.14
CA PRO A 234 -23.02 30.86 -25.00
C PRO A 234 -22.71 32.15 -25.75
N THR A 235 -21.49 32.34 -26.27
CA THR A 235 -21.06 33.56 -26.98
C THR A 235 -20.87 33.36 -28.48
N LEU A 236 -21.13 32.16 -29.00
CA LEU A 236 -20.87 31.82 -30.41
C LEU A 236 -21.97 32.43 -31.30
N VAL A 237 -21.64 33.54 -31.97
CA VAL A 237 -22.39 34.03 -33.13
C VAL A 237 -22.15 33.03 -34.25
N GLY A 238 -23.19 32.34 -34.73
CA GLY A 238 -23.03 31.29 -35.74
C GLY A 238 -22.40 31.81 -37.04
N ASP A 239 -21.96 30.89 -37.91
CA ASP A 239 -21.47 31.22 -39.27
C ASP A 239 -22.48 32.03 -40.11
N SER A 240 -23.74 32.08 -39.66
CA SER A 240 -24.87 32.82 -40.23
C SER A 240 -25.12 34.22 -39.64
N SER A 241 -24.20 34.79 -38.85
CA SER A 241 -24.33 36.13 -38.21
C SER A 241 -25.49 36.29 -37.22
N VAL A 242 -26.15 35.19 -36.82
CA VAL A 242 -27.22 35.19 -35.81
C VAL A 242 -26.60 35.06 -34.42
N GLU A 243 -26.93 36.00 -33.54
CA GLU A 243 -26.53 36.02 -32.13
C GLU A 243 -26.96 34.72 -31.41
N ALA A 244 -26.15 34.23 -30.47
CA ALA A 244 -26.48 33.02 -29.72
C ALA A 244 -27.79 33.20 -28.94
N ASP A 245 -28.66 32.19 -28.93
CA ASP A 245 -29.91 32.24 -28.18
C ASP A 245 -29.62 32.52 -26.68
N PRO A 246 -30.15 33.61 -26.09
CA PRO A 246 -29.82 34.02 -24.73
C PRO A 246 -30.21 32.99 -23.68
N ARG A 247 -31.11 32.05 -24.00
CA ARG A 247 -31.50 30.93 -23.12
C ARG A 247 -30.36 29.93 -22.90
N ILE A 248 -29.39 29.86 -23.81
CA ILE A 248 -28.16 29.06 -23.62
C ILE A 248 -27.34 29.62 -22.45
N ALA A 249 -27.07 30.93 -22.46
CA ALA A 249 -26.36 31.60 -21.38
C ALA A 249 -27.13 31.50 -20.05
N ARG A 250 -28.47 31.63 -20.11
CA ARG A 250 -29.34 31.45 -18.93
C ARG A 250 -29.25 30.03 -18.35
N THR A 251 -29.20 29.01 -19.20
CA THR A 251 -29.05 27.60 -18.77
C THR A 251 -27.73 27.42 -17.99
N VAL A 252 -26.63 27.99 -18.50
CA VAL A 252 -25.33 27.95 -17.81
C VAL A 252 -25.38 28.67 -16.46
N ALA A 253 -26.03 29.83 -16.40
CA ALA A 253 -26.19 30.57 -15.15
C ALA A 253 -27.00 29.79 -14.10
N ILE A 254 -28.10 29.13 -14.51
CA ILE A 254 -28.91 28.30 -13.60
C ILE A 254 -28.08 27.12 -13.06
N LEU A 255 -27.28 26.47 -13.90
CA LEU A 255 -26.39 25.38 -13.45
C LEU A 255 -25.39 25.85 -12.39
N GLN A 256 -24.81 27.03 -12.57
CA GLN A 256 -23.88 27.63 -11.61
C GLN A 256 -24.57 28.02 -10.30
N ASP A 257 -25.78 28.59 -10.37
CA ASP A 257 -26.60 28.94 -9.22
C ASP A 257 -27.01 27.70 -8.39
N MET A 258 -27.20 26.55 -9.05
CA MET A 258 -27.41 25.26 -8.38
C MET A 258 -26.15 24.74 -7.64
N GLY A 259 -25.00 25.42 -7.75
CA GLY A 259 -23.75 25.00 -7.12
C GLY A 259 -22.92 23.99 -7.94
N ILE A 260 -23.22 23.83 -9.24
CA ILE A 260 -22.42 22.98 -10.14
C ILE A 260 -21.26 23.80 -10.70
N ASP A 261 -20.06 23.21 -10.68
CA ASP A 261 -18.91 23.74 -11.39
C ASP A 261 -19.06 23.47 -12.91
N VAL A 262 -19.53 24.47 -13.65
CA VAL A 262 -19.74 24.36 -15.10
C VAL A 262 -18.49 24.79 -15.85
N GLN A 263 -17.94 23.88 -16.65
CA GLN A 263 -16.78 24.17 -17.46
C GLN A 263 -17.09 23.98 -18.95
N LEU A 264 -16.97 25.06 -19.72
CA LEU A 264 -17.30 25.11 -21.14
C LEU A 264 -16.08 24.78 -22.02
N GLY A 265 -16.33 24.26 -23.21
CA GLY A 265 -15.29 23.96 -24.20
C GLY A 265 -14.44 22.74 -23.87
N GLU A 266 -13.55 22.38 -24.79
CA GLU A 266 -12.54 21.35 -24.57
C GLU A 266 -11.37 21.90 -23.74
N ARG A 267 -10.71 21.06 -22.92
CA ARG A 267 -9.47 21.48 -22.26
C ARG A 267 -8.39 21.73 -23.32
N THR A 268 -7.85 22.95 -23.32
CA THR A 268 -6.72 23.34 -24.17
C THR A 268 -5.53 22.43 -23.87
N ARG A 269 -4.81 21.99 -24.90
CA ARG A 269 -3.67 21.04 -24.88
C ARG A 269 -2.46 21.48 -24.04
N VAL A 270 -2.56 22.51 -23.22
CA VAL A 270 -1.56 22.76 -22.18
C VAL A 270 -1.77 21.67 -21.15
N LEU A 271 -1.27 20.46 -21.45
CA LEU A 271 -0.85 19.52 -20.44
C LEU A 271 -0.12 20.36 -19.41
N PRO A 272 -0.46 20.30 -18.11
CA PRO A 272 0.32 20.98 -17.10
C PRO A 272 1.78 20.66 -17.39
N ASP A 273 2.54 21.72 -17.66
CA ASP A 273 3.91 21.62 -18.10
C ASP A 273 4.64 20.83 -17.02
N LYS A 274 5.18 19.69 -17.44
CA LYS A 274 5.66 18.58 -16.62
C LYS A 274 4.55 17.77 -15.92
N CYS A 275 4.62 16.45 -16.09
CA CYS A 275 4.53 15.56 -14.93
C CYS A 275 5.13 16.33 -13.76
N ARG A 276 4.34 16.80 -12.80
CA ARG A 276 4.91 17.20 -11.51
C ARG A 276 5.66 15.94 -11.09
N GLU A 277 6.98 15.94 -11.29
CA GLU A 277 7.88 15.05 -10.62
C GLU A 277 7.51 15.29 -9.17
N VAL A 278 6.67 14.41 -8.65
CA VAL A 278 6.48 14.33 -7.21
C VAL A 278 7.92 14.24 -6.72
N PRO A 279 8.40 15.18 -5.89
CA PRO A 279 9.74 15.10 -5.36
C PRO A 279 9.91 13.67 -4.90
N GLN A 280 10.88 12.94 -5.47
CA GLN A 280 11.08 11.55 -5.06
C GLN A 280 11.43 11.63 -3.59
N ILE A 281 10.46 11.28 -2.74
CA ILE A 281 10.64 11.27 -1.30
C ILE A 281 11.57 10.10 -1.06
N GLU A 282 12.83 10.40 -0.75
CA GLU A 282 13.77 9.38 -0.34
C GLU A 282 13.35 8.89 1.04
N LEU A 283 13.03 7.60 1.11
CA LEU A 283 12.64 6.98 2.35
C LEU A 283 13.91 6.59 3.11
N GLU A 284 13.95 6.90 4.40
CA GLU A 284 15.07 6.54 5.28
C GLU A 284 14.58 5.80 6.52
N PRO A 285 15.32 4.80 7.02
CA PRO A 285 14.97 4.18 8.29
C PRO A 285 15.12 5.19 9.44
N THR A 286 14.29 5.06 10.47
CA THR A 286 14.42 5.86 11.68
C THR A 286 15.62 5.43 12.52
N SER A 287 16.12 6.30 13.40
CA SER A 287 17.21 5.99 14.32
C SER A 287 16.90 4.84 15.29
N ASN A 288 15.63 4.64 15.64
CA ASN A 288 15.17 3.48 16.39
C ASN A 288 14.57 2.44 15.43
N ILE A 289 15.11 1.23 15.41
CA ILE A 289 14.66 0.16 14.52
C ILE A 289 14.09 -0.98 15.35
N ASN A 290 12.84 -1.33 15.09
CA ASN A 290 12.18 -2.46 15.72
C ASN A 290 12.35 -3.73 14.87
N LEU A 291 12.89 -4.79 15.46
CA LEU A 291 13.17 -6.08 14.83
C LEU A 291 12.02 -7.05 15.07
N ASP A 292 11.31 -7.42 14.01
CA ASP A 292 10.36 -8.55 14.02
C ASP A 292 11.12 -9.90 14.13
N LEU A 293 10.41 -10.96 14.50
CA LEU A 293 10.97 -12.31 14.62
C LEU A 293 11.73 -12.74 13.35
N SER A 294 11.17 -12.45 12.18
CA SER A 294 11.80 -12.82 10.91
C SER A 294 13.12 -12.08 10.65
N ALA A 295 13.26 -10.85 11.14
CA ALA A 295 14.50 -10.09 11.07
C ALA A 295 15.53 -10.63 12.08
N LEU A 296 15.10 -10.99 13.30
CA LEU A 296 15.97 -11.62 14.29
C LEU A 296 16.58 -12.93 13.76
N ILE A 297 15.76 -13.81 13.18
CA ILE A 297 16.24 -15.06 12.56
C ILE A 297 17.25 -14.77 11.45
N ALA A 298 17.01 -13.74 10.62
CA ALA A 298 17.92 -13.37 9.55
C ALA A 298 19.27 -12.82 10.05
N LEU A 299 19.26 -12.08 11.16
CA LEU A 299 20.47 -11.53 11.80
C LEU A 299 21.31 -12.58 12.51
N VAL A 300 20.77 -13.75 12.86
CA VAL A 300 21.54 -14.84 13.49
C VAL A 300 21.84 -16.00 12.55
N SER A 301 21.15 -16.07 11.40
CA SER A 301 21.31 -17.10 10.38
C SER A 301 22.75 -17.20 9.88
N ASP A 302 23.24 -18.43 9.76
CA ASP A 302 24.60 -18.67 9.30
C ASP A 302 24.85 -18.19 7.86
N ILE A 303 23.83 -18.18 7.00
CA ILE A 303 23.94 -17.67 5.61
C ILE A 303 24.35 -16.19 5.58
N THR A 304 23.91 -15.41 6.57
CA THR A 304 24.24 -13.99 6.69
C THR A 304 25.70 -13.78 7.06
N HIS A 305 26.30 -14.68 7.85
CA HIS A 305 27.66 -14.51 8.37
C HIS A 305 28.73 -15.32 7.61
N ALA A 306 28.34 -16.42 6.98
CA ALA A 306 29.26 -17.33 6.30
C ALA A 306 29.99 -16.66 5.12
N SER A 307 31.17 -17.19 4.80
CA SER A 307 31.90 -16.81 3.59
C SER A 307 31.03 -17.01 2.34
N LEU A 308 31.05 -16.02 1.45
CA LEU A 308 30.27 -16.07 0.23
C LEU A 308 30.80 -17.19 -0.70
N PRO A 309 29.90 -18.00 -1.29
CA PRO A 309 30.28 -18.93 -2.35
C PRO A 309 30.89 -18.19 -3.54
N ARG A 310 31.86 -18.80 -4.21
CA ARG A 310 32.54 -18.23 -5.39
C ARG A 310 31.74 -18.41 -6.67
N SER A 311 30.85 -19.41 -6.70
CA SER A 311 29.99 -19.70 -7.84
C SER A 311 28.61 -20.20 -7.40
N PRO A 312 27.57 -20.03 -8.25
CA PRO A 312 26.24 -20.61 -7.99
C PRO A 312 26.26 -22.14 -7.92
N ASP A 313 27.24 -22.80 -8.54
CA ASP A 313 27.40 -24.25 -8.47
C ASP A 313 27.92 -24.67 -7.08
N GLU A 314 28.83 -23.87 -6.50
CA GLU A 314 29.30 -24.05 -5.13
C GLU A 314 28.16 -23.89 -4.12
N VAL A 315 27.28 -22.90 -4.32
CA VAL A 315 26.06 -22.72 -3.51
C VAL A 315 25.25 -24.01 -3.46
N GLN A 316 25.02 -24.61 -4.62
CA GLN A 316 24.25 -25.85 -4.70
C GLN A 316 24.99 -27.01 -4.02
N ALA A 317 26.31 -27.11 -4.17
CA ALA A 317 27.12 -28.14 -3.52
C ALA A 317 27.03 -28.07 -1.99
N ARG A 318 27.06 -26.86 -1.41
CA ARG A 318 26.98 -26.64 0.05
C ARG A 318 25.72 -27.18 0.72
N PHE A 319 24.61 -27.34 -0.01
CA PHE A 319 23.32 -27.77 0.54
C PHE A 319 22.76 -29.07 -0.08
N LYS A 320 23.44 -29.68 -1.08
CA LYS A 320 22.96 -30.86 -1.84
C LYS A 320 23.17 -32.22 -1.17
N HIS A 321 24.15 -32.38 -0.27
CA HIS A 321 24.60 -33.73 0.15
C HIS A 321 23.81 -34.36 1.31
N TRP A 322 22.93 -33.64 2.00
CA TRP A 322 22.12 -34.20 3.08
C TRP A 322 21.30 -35.44 2.65
N THR A 323 20.75 -35.40 1.42
CA THR A 323 19.93 -36.49 0.88
C THR A 323 20.71 -37.79 0.65
N ARG A 324 22.04 -37.72 0.42
CA ARG A 324 22.88 -38.91 0.17
C ARG A 324 23.26 -39.60 1.49
N SER A 325 23.57 -38.82 2.53
CA SER A 325 23.88 -39.34 3.87
C SER A 325 22.69 -40.10 4.49
N ILE A 326 21.45 -39.64 4.30
CA ILE A 326 20.25 -40.38 4.72
C ILE A 326 20.06 -41.69 3.93
N GLN A 327 20.33 -41.69 2.62
CA GLN A 327 20.26 -42.92 1.82
C GLN A 327 21.30 -43.94 2.28
N ASP A 328 22.52 -43.51 2.57
CA ASP A 328 23.59 -44.38 3.08
C ASP A 328 23.28 -44.91 4.49
N MET A 329 22.69 -44.09 5.37
CA MET A 329 22.19 -44.54 6.68
C MET A 329 21.01 -45.51 6.59
N SER A 330 20.11 -45.34 5.61
CA SER A 330 18.98 -46.25 5.36
C SER A 330 19.41 -47.58 4.74
N ALA A 331 20.43 -47.56 3.87
CA ALA A 331 21.04 -48.75 3.28
C ALA A 331 21.80 -49.57 4.33
N GLY A 332 22.51 -48.91 5.25
CA GLY A 332 23.20 -49.56 6.36
C GLY A 332 22.25 -50.23 7.39
N ARG A 333 21.01 -49.73 7.53
CA ARG A 333 20.00 -50.32 8.43
C ARG A 333 19.27 -51.51 7.82
N THR A 334 19.13 -51.51 6.48
CA THR A 334 18.46 -52.60 5.75
C THR A 334 19.35 -53.84 5.60
N GLN A 335 20.68 -53.69 5.71
CA GLN A 335 21.62 -54.83 5.68
C GLN A 335 21.80 -55.56 7.03
N LYS A 336 21.30 -55.00 8.15
CA LYS A 336 21.47 -55.59 9.50
C LYS A 336 20.23 -56.35 10.02
N MET A 337 19.18 -56.50 9.21
CA MET A 337 17.95 -57.22 9.58
C MET A 337 17.49 -58.20 8.49
N VAL A 338 18.43 -59.02 8.00
CA VAL A 338 18.10 -60.29 7.33
C VAL A 338 18.86 -61.42 8.03
N SER A 339 18.55 -61.64 9.30
CA SER A 339 18.52 -62.98 9.89
C SER A 339 17.63 -62.98 11.13
N ASP A 340 16.75 -63.97 11.16
CA ASP A 340 15.94 -64.47 12.25
C ASP A 340 14.56 -63.84 12.53
N HIS A 341 13.58 -64.71 12.29
CA HIS A 341 12.15 -64.62 12.57
C HIS A 341 11.85 -64.33 14.04
N GLU A 342 10.90 -63.42 14.31
CA GLU A 342 9.66 -63.74 15.03
C GLU A 342 8.65 -62.56 15.08
N LYS A 343 7.42 -62.87 14.64
CA LYS A 343 6.07 -62.40 15.00
C LYS A 343 5.82 -61.00 15.62
N HIS A 344 4.94 -60.26 14.91
CA HIS A 344 3.72 -59.58 15.40
C HIS A 344 3.71 -58.93 16.80
N GLU A 345 3.69 -57.59 16.81
CA GLU A 345 2.70 -56.69 17.48
C GLU A 345 3.34 -55.33 17.84
N MET A 346 3.10 -54.30 17.01
CA MET A 346 2.96 -52.89 17.44
C MET A 346 2.66 -52.02 16.22
N TYR A 347 1.40 -52.03 15.78
CA TYR A 347 0.87 -50.96 14.94
C TYR A 347 0.45 -49.81 15.87
N ASN A 348 0.91 -48.60 15.56
CA ASN A 348 0.47 -47.27 16.06
C ASN A 348 1.46 -46.41 16.89
N THR A 349 2.78 -46.46 16.61
CA THR A 349 3.70 -45.40 17.14
C THR A 349 4.88 -45.09 16.20
N ALA A 350 4.63 -44.99 14.89
CA ALA A 350 5.69 -44.69 13.91
C ALA A 350 5.23 -43.80 12.74
N HIS A 351 4.30 -42.86 13.00
CA HIS A 351 3.77 -41.98 11.96
C HIS A 351 4.43 -40.60 11.87
N ASP A 352 5.47 -40.31 12.68
CA ASP A 352 6.06 -38.97 12.80
C ASP A 352 7.52 -38.82 12.30
N THR A 353 8.11 -39.86 11.70
CA THR A 353 9.56 -39.85 11.36
C THR A 353 9.87 -39.96 9.86
N TRP A 354 8.87 -39.91 8.98
CA TRP A 354 9.08 -39.88 7.54
C TRP A 354 8.67 -38.52 6.97
N ARG A 355 9.55 -37.51 7.16
CA ARG A 355 9.44 -36.23 6.45
C ARG A 355 9.49 -36.53 4.94
N ARG A 356 8.50 -36.05 4.18
CA ARG A 356 8.36 -36.42 2.76
C ARG A 356 9.58 -35.92 1.96
N PRO A 357 10.18 -36.74 1.07
CA PRO A 357 11.33 -36.35 0.23
C PRO A 357 11.12 -35.09 -0.63
N THR A 358 9.86 -34.69 -0.83
CA THR A 358 9.49 -33.48 -1.57
C THR A 358 9.75 -32.19 -0.79
N GLU A 359 9.53 -32.17 0.53
CA GLU A 359 9.66 -30.95 1.36
C GLU A 359 11.12 -30.61 1.66
N GLU A 360 11.98 -31.62 1.84
CA GLU A 360 13.42 -31.44 2.08
C GLU A 360 14.14 -30.85 0.85
N ASN A 361 13.71 -31.26 -0.35
CA ASN A 361 14.20 -30.69 -1.62
C ASN A 361 13.81 -29.21 -1.78
N GLU A 362 12.66 -28.79 -1.24
CA GLU A 362 12.24 -27.39 -1.25
C GLU A 362 13.07 -26.54 -0.29
N GLN A 363 13.40 -27.06 0.89
CA GLN A 363 14.23 -26.38 1.89
C GLN A 363 15.65 -26.14 1.37
N THR A 364 16.32 -27.18 0.83
CA THR A 364 17.65 -27.04 0.21
C THR A 364 17.65 -26.03 -0.94
N ARG A 365 16.61 -26.04 -1.79
CA ARG A 365 16.45 -25.05 -2.87
C ARG A 365 16.25 -23.64 -2.34
N ALA A 366 15.48 -23.47 -1.27
CA ALA A 366 15.27 -22.18 -0.63
C ALA A 366 16.58 -21.62 -0.04
N LEU A 367 17.36 -22.42 0.69
CA LEU A 367 18.67 -22.02 1.22
C LEU A 367 19.65 -21.65 0.10
N SER A 368 19.66 -22.43 -0.99
CA SER A 368 20.49 -22.12 -2.16
C SER A 368 20.12 -20.77 -2.79
N ARG A 369 18.83 -20.44 -2.86
CA ARG A 369 18.36 -19.13 -3.35
C ARG A 369 18.79 -18.00 -2.40
N GLN A 370 18.68 -18.21 -1.09
CA GLN A 370 19.09 -17.23 -0.08
C GLN A 370 20.60 -16.96 -0.14
N ALA A 371 21.44 -17.99 -0.23
CA ALA A 371 22.89 -17.84 -0.39
C ALA A 371 23.26 -17.14 -1.71
N THR A 372 22.60 -17.49 -2.82
CA THR A 372 22.78 -16.79 -4.11
C THR A 372 22.42 -15.30 -4.00
N GLN A 373 21.46 -14.96 -3.16
CA GLN A 373 21.07 -13.58 -2.93
C GLN A 373 22.10 -12.82 -2.08
N GLU A 374 22.64 -13.46 -1.04
CA GLU A 374 23.75 -12.88 -0.26
C GLU A 374 24.97 -12.57 -1.12
N MET A 375 25.24 -13.37 -2.16
CA MET A 375 26.30 -13.08 -3.14
C MET A 375 26.06 -11.79 -3.95
N ARG A 376 24.80 -11.37 -4.12
CA ARG A 376 24.46 -10.14 -4.86
C ARG A 376 24.56 -8.92 -3.96
N LYS A 377 23.86 -8.94 -2.84
CA LYS A 377 23.88 -7.89 -1.81
C LYS A 377 23.50 -8.52 -0.48
N GLY A 378 24.45 -8.55 0.45
CA GLY A 378 24.22 -9.16 1.75
C GLY A 378 23.30 -8.34 2.64
N LEU A 379 22.56 -9.00 3.54
CA LEU A 379 21.64 -8.33 4.47
C LEU A 379 22.32 -7.25 5.31
N LEU A 380 23.44 -7.60 5.97
CA LEU A 380 24.17 -6.66 6.83
C LEU A 380 24.80 -5.53 6.03
N GLN A 381 25.24 -5.82 4.79
CA GLN A 381 25.77 -4.81 3.88
C GLN A 381 24.69 -3.79 3.47
N ASP A 382 23.49 -4.25 3.06
CA ASP A 382 22.36 -3.35 2.76
C ASP A 382 21.92 -2.54 3.97
N THR A 383 21.97 -3.16 5.16
CA THR A 383 21.63 -2.51 6.42
C THR A 383 22.63 -1.40 6.73
N TYR A 384 23.93 -1.70 6.65
CA TYR A 384 25.00 -0.74 6.90
C TYR A 384 24.94 0.46 5.95
N GLU A 385 24.78 0.22 4.64
CA GLU A 385 24.69 1.30 3.65
C GLU A 385 23.55 2.27 3.93
N ARG A 386 22.35 1.75 4.27
CA ARG A 386 21.19 2.60 4.55
C ARG A 386 21.29 3.38 5.85
N LEU A 387 21.89 2.78 6.88
CA LEU A 387 22.13 3.48 8.15
C LEU A 387 23.25 4.51 8.03
N SER A 388 24.22 4.27 7.15
CA SER A 388 25.29 5.22 6.87
C SER A 388 24.76 6.49 6.21
N SER A 389 23.75 6.38 5.34
CA SER A 389 23.06 7.54 4.75
C SER A 389 22.41 8.42 5.82
N LEU A 390 21.80 7.81 6.85
CA LEU A 390 21.17 8.53 7.96
C LEU A 390 22.17 9.40 8.74
N GLY A 391 23.41 8.92 8.90
CA GLY A 391 24.48 9.64 9.62
C GLY A 391 25.06 10.83 8.84
N GLN A 392 24.88 10.90 7.52
CA GLN A 392 25.42 11.99 6.68
C GLN A 392 24.51 13.23 6.67
N HIS A 393 23.24 13.08 7.08
CA HIS A 393 22.22 14.13 6.95
C HIS A 393 21.94 14.94 8.21
N THR A 394 22.61 14.71 9.34
CA THR A 394 22.45 15.55 10.54
C THR A 394 23.10 16.92 10.32
N PRO A 395 22.34 18.02 10.15
CA PRO A 395 22.90 19.36 10.10
C PRO A 395 23.15 19.80 11.55
N ASN A 396 24.35 20.30 11.83
CA ASN A 396 24.79 20.95 13.08
C ASN A 396 25.40 20.04 14.16
N SER A 397 26.70 19.80 14.03
CA SER A 397 27.59 20.16 15.13
C SER A 397 28.27 21.48 14.75
N VAL A 398 27.81 22.58 15.33
CA VAL A 398 28.50 23.87 15.27
C VAL A 398 29.78 23.71 16.08
N GLN A 399 30.89 23.35 15.43
CA GLN A 399 32.21 23.57 16.01
C GLN A 399 32.62 25.03 15.77
N PRO A 400 33.16 25.73 16.78
CA PRO A 400 33.66 27.09 16.62
C PRO A 400 34.91 27.08 15.72
N ASP A 401 34.92 28.00 14.76
CA ASP A 401 36.01 28.26 13.82
C ASP A 401 37.36 28.39 14.53
N VAL A 402 38.25 27.43 14.29
CA VAL A 402 39.70 27.65 14.37
C VAL A 402 40.27 27.26 13.00
N PRO A 403 40.76 28.23 12.20
CA PRO A 403 41.38 27.92 10.93
C PRO A 403 42.82 27.52 11.19
N ASP A 404 43.13 26.23 11.10
CA ASP A 404 44.52 25.79 10.99
C ASP A 404 44.74 24.96 9.72
N VAL A 405 45.81 25.34 9.04
CA VAL A 405 46.14 25.05 7.66
C VAL A 405 47.07 23.83 7.61
N VAL A 406 46.91 23.01 6.55
CA VAL A 406 47.80 21.92 6.09
C VAL A 406 47.62 20.54 6.74
N SER A 407 46.90 19.64 6.03
CA SER A 407 47.49 18.40 5.47
C SER A 407 46.42 17.52 4.83
N GLY A 408 46.59 17.23 3.54
CA GLY A 408 45.71 16.33 2.80
C GLY A 408 45.93 14.86 3.20
N SER A 409 44.86 14.22 3.66
CA SER A 409 44.60 12.80 3.49
C SER A 409 43.08 12.58 3.51
N PRO A 410 42.49 11.83 2.57
CA PRO A 410 41.08 11.45 2.66
C PRO A 410 40.98 10.35 3.73
N THR A 411 40.90 10.74 5.00
CA THR A 411 40.51 9.83 6.06
C THR A 411 39.08 9.38 5.77
N THR A 412 38.93 8.12 5.41
CA THR A 412 37.66 7.43 5.26
C THR A 412 37.02 7.38 6.65
N HIS A 413 36.34 8.45 7.06
CA HIS A 413 35.63 8.49 8.34
C HIS A 413 34.52 7.45 8.25
N ALA A 414 34.63 6.41 9.07
CA ALA A 414 33.54 5.45 9.25
C ALA A 414 32.29 6.24 9.67
N PRO A 415 31.11 5.96 9.08
CA PRO A 415 29.87 6.62 9.40
C PRO A 415 29.56 6.48 10.90
N ASP A 416 29.19 7.58 11.54
CA ASP A 416 28.82 7.59 12.95
C ASP A 416 27.42 6.98 13.12
N LEU A 417 27.39 5.69 13.48
CA LEU A 417 26.16 4.95 13.74
C LEU A 417 25.75 4.99 15.23
N SER A 418 26.36 5.85 16.06
CA SER A 418 26.11 5.91 17.50
C SER A 418 24.66 6.25 17.88
N ASN A 419 23.95 6.94 16.98
CA ASN A 419 22.56 7.34 17.17
C ASN A 419 21.54 6.24 16.83
N VAL A 420 21.96 5.12 16.22
CA VAL A 420 21.06 4.04 15.81
C VAL A 420 20.91 3.02 16.95
N LYS A 421 19.66 2.69 17.29
CA LYS A 421 19.33 1.71 18.33
C LYS A 421 18.39 0.64 17.82
N PHE A 422 18.67 -0.61 18.16
CA PHE A 422 17.84 -1.76 17.80
C PHE A 422 16.98 -2.20 18.97
N TRP A 423 15.71 -2.46 18.68
CA TRP A 423 14.70 -2.87 19.64
C TRP A 423 14.01 -4.14 19.16
N THR A 424 13.44 -4.93 20.07
CA THR A 424 12.56 -6.04 19.72
C THR A 424 11.50 -6.25 20.81
N THR A 425 10.42 -6.95 20.48
CA THR A 425 9.39 -7.32 21.46
C THR A 425 9.82 -8.52 22.29
N GLN A 426 9.36 -8.60 23.54
CA GLN A 426 9.63 -9.76 24.40
C GLN A 426 9.17 -11.08 23.76
N GLU A 427 8.02 -11.08 23.08
CA GLU A 427 7.49 -12.24 22.36
C GLU A 427 8.40 -12.67 21.19
N ALA A 428 8.87 -11.72 20.37
CA ALA A 428 9.79 -12.03 19.27
C ALA A 428 11.13 -12.56 19.79
N ARG A 429 11.66 -11.99 20.88
CA ARG A 429 12.86 -12.50 21.58
C ARG A 429 12.68 -13.93 22.04
N GLN A 430 11.62 -14.22 22.80
CA GLN A 430 11.36 -15.56 23.34
C GLN A 430 11.22 -16.60 22.22
N ARG A 431 10.43 -16.30 21.19
CA ARG A 431 10.27 -17.20 20.03
C ARG A 431 11.58 -17.40 19.27
N CYS A 432 12.38 -16.34 19.08
CA CYS A 432 13.68 -16.46 18.43
C CYS A 432 14.59 -17.46 19.18
N LEU A 433 14.71 -17.30 20.50
CA LEU A 433 15.52 -18.19 21.34
C LEU A 433 15.01 -19.64 21.30
N GLN A 434 13.69 -19.86 21.34
CA GLN A 434 13.10 -21.20 21.25
C GLN A 434 13.35 -21.87 19.89
N ILE A 435 13.19 -21.12 18.79
CA ILE A 435 13.42 -21.62 17.44
C ILE A 435 14.90 -21.98 17.27
N VAL A 436 15.81 -21.07 17.62
CA VAL A 436 17.26 -21.28 17.48
C VAL A 436 17.74 -22.42 18.39
N ALA A 437 17.19 -22.57 19.60
CA ALA A 437 17.52 -23.70 20.47
C ALA A 437 17.08 -25.06 19.89
N LYS A 438 15.93 -25.12 19.19
CA LYS A 438 15.41 -26.37 18.62
C LYS A 438 16.05 -26.76 17.29
N ILE A 439 16.32 -25.79 16.41
CA ILE A 439 16.72 -26.07 15.02
C ILE A 439 18.00 -25.34 14.58
N GLY A 440 18.53 -24.42 15.38
CA GLY A 440 19.76 -23.69 15.06
C GLY A 440 21.02 -24.47 15.41
N GLY A 441 22.06 -24.32 14.59
CA GLY A 441 23.37 -24.92 14.88
C GLY A 441 24.15 -24.16 15.97
N PRO A 442 25.35 -24.66 16.37
CA PRO A 442 26.15 -24.05 17.43
C PRO A 442 26.51 -22.58 17.20
N ARG A 443 26.87 -22.17 15.98
CA ARG A 443 27.19 -20.78 15.64
C ARG A 443 25.94 -19.90 15.69
N GLU A 444 24.81 -20.38 15.18
CA GLU A 444 23.52 -19.65 15.23
C GLU A 444 23.02 -19.47 16.67
N GLN A 445 23.12 -20.52 17.51
CA GLN A 445 22.81 -20.44 18.94
C GLN A 445 23.70 -19.47 19.69
N ARG A 446 25.01 -19.49 19.43
CA ARG A 446 25.97 -18.53 19.99
C ARG A 446 25.58 -17.10 19.64
N ARG A 447 25.28 -16.82 18.36
CA ARG A 447 24.86 -15.48 17.90
C ARG A 447 23.55 -15.04 18.54
N ALA A 448 22.55 -15.92 18.63
CA ALA A 448 21.28 -15.60 19.27
C ALA A 448 21.45 -15.27 20.77
N ARG A 449 22.30 -16.01 21.49
CA ARG A 449 22.63 -15.70 22.89
C ARG A 449 23.35 -14.36 22.99
N ALA A 450 24.38 -14.12 22.18
CA ALA A 450 25.10 -12.85 22.18
C ALA A 450 24.19 -11.65 21.88
N LEU A 451 23.21 -11.82 20.98
CA LEU A 451 22.30 -10.75 20.56
C LEU A 451 21.17 -10.46 21.58
N LEU A 452 20.66 -11.50 22.26
CA LEU A 452 19.40 -11.43 23.05
C LEU A 452 19.52 -11.86 24.52
N ALA A 453 20.66 -12.41 24.94
CA ALA A 453 20.95 -12.74 26.34
C ALA A 453 21.72 -11.58 26.99
N VAL A 454 21.05 -10.44 27.12
CA VAL A 454 21.51 -9.36 27.99
C VAL A 454 20.74 -9.47 29.31
N PRO A 455 21.39 -9.42 30.49
CA PRO A 455 20.71 -9.45 31.77
C PRO A 455 19.78 -8.24 31.93
N ASP A 456 18.61 -8.44 32.53
CA ASP A 456 17.72 -7.34 32.92
C ASP A 456 18.48 -6.31 33.77
N CYS A 457 18.30 -5.03 33.47
CA CYS A 457 18.99 -3.84 34.03
C CYS A 457 18.79 -3.63 35.56
N SER A 458 19.07 -4.64 36.37
CA SER A 458 18.92 -4.64 37.82
C SER A 458 20.20 -5.03 38.58
N ARG A 459 21.32 -5.24 37.87
CA ARG A 459 22.64 -5.50 38.47
C ARG A 459 23.67 -4.47 37.98
N SER A 460 24.01 -3.48 38.80
CA SER A 460 25.26 -2.72 38.64
C SER A 460 26.42 -3.55 39.22
N PRO A 461 27.57 -3.68 38.54
CA PRO A 461 28.51 -2.58 38.32
C PRO A 461 28.74 -2.25 36.85
N GLU A 462 28.78 -0.95 36.49
CA GLU A 462 28.98 -0.44 35.12
C GLU A 462 30.26 -0.96 34.39
N ALA A 463 31.23 -1.49 35.15
CA ALA A 463 32.43 -2.11 34.61
C ALA A 463 32.15 -3.51 34.06
N ASP A 464 31.28 -4.29 34.72
CA ASP A 464 30.92 -5.64 34.30
C ASP A 464 30.01 -5.60 33.06
N GLU A 465 29.07 -4.64 32.99
CA GLU A 465 28.21 -4.47 31.81
C GLU A 465 28.98 -4.14 30.52
N LYS A 466 30.04 -3.32 30.62
CA LYS A 466 30.89 -2.99 29.46
C LYS A 466 31.70 -4.20 29.00
N GLN A 467 32.22 -4.99 29.96
CA GLN A 467 32.98 -6.20 29.67
C GLN A 467 32.07 -7.28 29.06
N ASP A 468 30.87 -7.47 29.61
CA ASP A 468 29.86 -8.40 29.12
C ASP A 468 29.37 -8.01 27.72
N ARG A 469 29.22 -6.71 27.45
CA ARG A 469 28.88 -6.20 26.12
C ARG A 469 29.99 -6.48 25.11
N ALA A 470 31.24 -6.20 25.44
CA ALA A 470 32.38 -6.46 24.56
C ALA A 470 32.54 -7.97 24.28
N ALA A 471 32.31 -8.81 25.30
CA ALA A 471 32.30 -10.26 25.17
C ALA A 471 31.15 -10.74 24.28
N ALA A 472 29.94 -10.21 24.44
CA ALA A 472 28.79 -10.50 23.59
C ALA A 472 29.04 -10.08 22.14
N GLU A 473 29.63 -8.91 21.91
CA GLU A 473 29.99 -8.44 20.56
C GLU A 473 31.01 -9.35 19.91
N THR A 474 32.06 -9.72 20.63
CA THR A 474 33.06 -10.69 20.15
C THR A 474 32.40 -12.04 19.85
N ALA A 475 31.52 -12.51 20.73
CA ALA A 475 30.79 -13.76 20.56
C ALA A 475 29.79 -13.72 19.41
N TYR A 476 29.20 -12.57 19.05
CA TYR A 476 28.30 -12.46 17.90
C TYR A 476 29.07 -12.49 16.58
N TRP A 477 30.14 -11.69 16.48
CA TRP A 477 30.92 -11.55 15.25
C TRP A 477 31.91 -12.70 15.00
N SER A 478 32.16 -13.58 15.98
CA SER A 478 33.00 -14.77 15.77
C SER A 478 32.49 -15.62 14.59
N ASP A 479 33.42 -16.04 13.74
CA ASP A 479 33.18 -16.77 12.49
C ASP A 479 32.29 -16.03 11.49
N SER A 480 32.25 -14.70 11.56
CA SER A 480 31.59 -13.86 10.57
C SER A 480 32.57 -13.35 9.52
N ARG A 481 32.10 -13.24 8.28
CA ARG A 481 32.81 -12.54 7.20
C ARG A 481 32.90 -11.02 7.41
N TYR A 482 32.18 -10.48 8.38
CA TYR A 482 32.16 -9.05 8.70
C TYR A 482 33.08 -8.76 9.91
N PRO A 483 33.73 -7.58 9.94
CA PRO A 483 34.58 -7.19 11.06
C PRO A 483 33.76 -6.97 12.34
N LEU A 484 34.46 -7.01 13.49
CA LEU A 484 33.87 -6.63 14.78
C LEU A 484 33.29 -5.21 14.70
N GLY A 485 32.08 -5.01 15.24
CA GLY A 485 31.43 -3.70 15.25
C GLY A 485 30.94 -3.22 13.89
N TYR A 486 30.82 -4.11 12.89
CA TYR A 486 30.32 -3.74 11.56
C TYR A 486 28.92 -3.09 11.61
N LEU A 487 28.06 -3.50 12.56
CA LEU A 487 26.82 -2.83 12.90
C LEU A 487 26.67 -2.73 14.43
N PRO A 488 26.13 -1.62 14.98
CA PRO A 488 25.93 -1.43 16.42
C PRO A 488 24.68 -2.18 16.91
N LEU A 489 24.62 -3.50 16.67
CA LEU A 489 23.46 -4.33 17.01
C LEU A 489 23.32 -4.58 18.53
N ILE A 490 24.43 -4.60 19.27
CA ILE A 490 24.45 -5.00 20.68
C ILE A 490 24.58 -3.76 21.58
N PRO A 491 23.70 -3.57 22.57
CA PRO A 491 22.57 -4.45 22.93
C PRO A 491 21.33 -4.24 22.05
N VAL A 492 20.62 -5.33 21.75
CA VAL A 492 19.22 -5.23 21.27
C VAL A 492 18.33 -5.02 22.50
N HIS A 493 17.65 -3.88 22.54
CA HIS A 493 16.77 -3.54 23.65
C HIS A 493 15.44 -4.29 23.55
N VAL A 494 14.93 -4.77 24.69
CA VAL A 494 13.69 -5.57 24.74
C VAL A 494 12.54 -4.73 25.28
N LEU A 495 11.43 -4.70 24.53
CA LEU A 495 10.18 -4.07 24.95
C LEU A 495 9.37 -5.06 25.78
N SER A 496 9.34 -4.86 27.11
CA SER A 496 8.62 -5.70 28.07
C SER A 496 7.10 -5.70 27.86
N SER A 497 6.54 -4.63 27.27
CA SER A 497 5.15 -4.58 26.86
C SER A 497 5.02 -3.79 25.56
N TYR A 498 4.34 -4.37 24.57
CA TYR A 498 4.01 -3.67 23.34
C TYR A 498 3.07 -2.48 23.61
N LEU A 499 2.30 -2.51 24.71
CA LEU A 499 1.38 -1.46 25.16
C LEU A 499 2.04 -0.33 25.96
N ALA A 500 3.25 -0.54 26.50
CA ALA A 500 3.93 0.48 27.30
C ALA A 500 4.48 1.60 26.42
N VAL A 501 3.66 2.63 26.17
CA VAL A 501 4.15 3.94 25.71
C VAL A 501 5.25 4.37 26.70
N ALA A 502 6.41 4.76 26.18
CA ALA A 502 7.60 5.01 27.00
C ALA A 502 7.29 5.94 28.19
N PRO A 503 7.74 5.63 29.41
CA PRO A 503 7.65 6.57 30.51
C PRO A 503 8.69 7.67 30.28
N ASN A 504 8.24 8.85 29.87
CA ASN A 504 9.08 10.03 29.93
C ASN A 504 9.45 10.29 31.40
N SER A 505 10.74 10.54 31.62
CA SER A 505 11.32 10.96 32.88
C SER A 505 10.48 12.03 33.56
N ARG A 506 10.22 11.79 34.85
CA ARG A 506 9.53 12.66 35.80
C ARG A 506 9.97 14.12 35.65
N ASP A 507 9.00 14.99 35.37
CA ASP A 507 8.65 16.03 36.32
C ASP A 507 7.15 16.35 36.24
N SER A 508 6.61 16.72 37.39
CA SER A 508 5.20 16.58 37.75
C SER A 508 4.41 17.85 37.47
N SER A 509 3.32 17.78 36.69
CA SER A 509 2.05 18.46 37.00
C SER A 509 0.97 18.22 35.93
N ILE A 510 -0.08 17.51 36.33
CA ILE A 510 -1.51 17.74 36.02
C ILE A 510 -1.80 18.56 34.74
N HIS A 511 -1.84 17.89 33.60
CA HIS A 511 -2.86 18.00 32.54
C HIS A 511 -2.57 16.87 31.55
N ALA A 512 -3.50 15.92 31.42
CA ALA A 512 -3.39 14.80 30.50
C ALA A 512 -3.61 15.28 29.06
N GLU A 513 -2.66 16.03 28.51
CA GLU A 513 -2.51 16.14 27.07
C GLU A 513 -1.90 14.83 26.57
N ARG A 514 -2.70 14.07 25.80
CA ARG A 514 -2.16 13.04 24.91
C ARG A 514 -1.07 13.70 24.08
N ILE A 515 0.19 13.38 24.36
CA ILE A 515 1.30 13.74 23.47
C ILE A 515 1.05 12.97 22.18
N LEU A 516 0.37 13.61 21.22
CA LEU A 516 0.32 13.14 19.85
C LEU A 516 1.77 13.08 19.34
N PRO A 517 2.18 12.00 18.66
CA PRO A 517 3.48 11.96 18.03
C PRO A 517 3.63 13.15 17.06
N PRO A 518 4.82 13.77 16.99
CA PRO A 518 5.03 15.00 16.26
C PRO A 518 4.89 14.73 14.77
N SER A 519 3.85 15.24 14.12
CA SER A 519 3.70 15.28 12.64
C SER A 519 4.00 13.97 11.89
N SER A 520 3.97 12.81 12.56
CA SER A 520 4.41 11.53 12.03
C SER A 520 3.41 11.04 11.00
N SER A 521 3.89 10.58 9.85
CA SER A 521 3.10 10.19 8.68
C SER A 521 1.77 9.52 9.05
N THR A 522 0.68 9.90 8.37
CA THR A 522 -0.66 9.32 8.61
C THR A 522 -0.62 7.79 8.59
N PHE A 523 0.30 7.21 7.81
CA PHE A 523 0.51 5.77 7.74
C PHE A 523 0.94 5.12 9.06
N PHE A 524 1.79 5.75 9.89
CA PHE A 524 2.14 5.21 11.22
C PHE A 524 0.88 5.03 12.08
N PHE A 525 0.01 6.05 12.07
CA PHE A 525 -1.25 6.01 12.80
C PHE A 525 -2.17 4.94 12.24
N SER A 526 -2.41 4.90 10.92
CA SER A 526 -3.24 3.90 10.26
C SER A 526 -2.77 2.47 10.53
N LEU A 527 -1.46 2.22 10.47
CA LEU A 527 -0.86 0.93 10.74
C LEU A 527 -1.02 0.54 12.22
N SER A 528 -0.73 1.45 13.15
CA SER A 528 -0.88 1.19 14.59
C SER A 528 -2.34 0.92 14.97
N ALA A 529 -3.29 1.70 14.46
CA ALA A 529 -4.73 1.51 14.68
C ALA A 529 -5.25 0.20 14.06
N THR A 530 -4.64 -0.26 12.97
CA THR A 530 -4.96 -1.55 12.34
C THR A 530 -4.43 -2.70 13.18
N CYS A 531 -3.19 -2.63 13.64
CA CYS A 531 -2.62 -3.66 14.51
C CYS A 531 -3.36 -3.73 15.86
N ALA A 532 -3.71 -2.58 16.46
CA ALA A 532 -4.45 -2.51 17.71
C ALA A 532 -5.81 -3.23 17.61
N LYS A 533 -6.54 -3.05 16.50
CA LYS A 533 -7.80 -3.79 16.29
C LYS A 533 -7.55 -5.27 16.05
N LEU A 534 -6.55 -5.65 15.26
CA LEU A 534 -6.25 -7.07 15.05
C LEU A 534 -5.91 -7.79 16.36
N LEU A 535 -5.28 -7.09 17.32
CA LEU A 535 -5.02 -7.60 18.67
C LEU A 535 -6.28 -7.55 19.56
N GLY A 536 -7.11 -6.50 19.45
CA GLY A 536 -8.34 -6.31 20.23
C GLY A 536 -9.52 -7.21 19.80
N ASP A 537 -9.63 -7.54 18.52
CA ASP A 537 -10.68 -8.45 18.01
C ASP A 537 -10.44 -9.91 18.45
N ASN A 538 -9.25 -10.22 18.98
CA ASN A 538 -8.84 -11.57 19.40
C ASN A 538 -8.70 -11.71 20.92
N THR A 539 -9.13 -10.73 21.73
CA THR A 539 -8.96 -10.75 23.20
C THR A 539 -9.87 -11.77 23.93
N ASP A 540 -10.71 -12.52 23.20
CA ASP A 540 -11.38 -13.73 23.71
C ASP A 540 -10.45 -14.96 23.77
N LEU A 541 -9.22 -14.85 23.23
CA LEU A 541 -8.16 -15.81 23.46
C LEU A 541 -7.27 -15.28 24.58
N GLN A 542 -7.34 -15.93 25.74
CA GLN A 542 -6.67 -15.53 26.98
C GLN A 542 -5.24 -14.99 26.74
N PRO A 543 -4.86 -13.86 27.38
CA PRO A 543 -3.47 -13.44 27.45
C PRO A 543 -2.62 -14.58 28.02
N CYS A 544 -1.44 -14.79 27.44
CA CYS A 544 -0.42 -15.72 27.92
C CYS A 544 0.21 -15.24 29.26
N GLU A 545 -0.58 -14.70 30.17
CA GLU A 545 -0.17 -14.30 31.53
C GLU A 545 -0.50 -15.38 32.56
N GLN A 546 -1.38 -16.35 32.26
CA GLN A 546 -1.83 -17.36 33.23
C GLN A 546 -0.99 -18.67 33.27
N ARG A 547 0.20 -18.68 32.69
CA ARG A 547 1.23 -19.72 32.99
C ARG A 547 2.38 -19.18 33.83
N LEU A 548 2.09 -18.23 34.71
CA LEU A 548 2.91 -17.97 35.89
C LEU A 548 2.93 -19.23 36.76
N ILE A 549 4.00 -20.01 36.63
CA ILE A 549 4.48 -20.89 37.68
C ILE A 549 4.65 -19.99 38.92
N SER A 550 3.97 -20.32 40.02
CA SER A 550 4.08 -19.57 41.27
C SER A 550 5.55 -19.41 41.66
N PRO A 551 5.97 -18.23 42.14
CA PRO A 551 7.34 -18.03 42.59
C PRO A 551 7.51 -18.78 43.91
N ARG A 552 8.21 -19.92 43.88
CA ARG A 552 9.06 -20.29 45.01
C ARG A 552 10.36 -19.54 44.80
N GLU A 553 10.75 -18.79 45.82
CA GLU A 553 12.04 -18.12 45.94
C GLU A 553 13.15 -19.15 45.75
N ASP A 554 13.65 -19.27 44.52
CA ASP A 554 15.00 -19.70 44.17
C ASP A 554 15.19 -19.44 42.65
N HIS A 555 16.22 -18.64 42.35
CA HIS A 555 16.66 -18.14 41.04
C HIS A 555 16.29 -18.95 39.77
N PRO A 556 15.64 -18.32 38.77
CA PRO A 556 15.57 -18.85 37.41
C PRO A 556 16.11 -17.83 36.40
N ASP A 557 17.31 -18.02 35.86
CA ASP A 557 17.69 -17.35 34.59
C ASP A 557 18.85 -18.02 33.83
N LEU A 558 19.57 -18.96 34.45
CA LEU A 558 20.48 -19.86 33.73
C LEU A 558 19.82 -21.18 33.31
N SER A 559 18.63 -21.49 33.84
CA SER A 559 18.02 -22.81 33.77
C SER A 559 17.20 -23.08 32.51
N ILE A 560 16.74 -22.07 31.76
CA ILE A 560 15.94 -22.33 30.53
C ILE A 560 16.81 -22.91 29.42
N LEU A 561 18.09 -22.56 29.33
CA LEU A 561 19.01 -23.14 28.34
C LEU A 561 19.79 -24.35 28.88
N GLN A 562 20.08 -24.42 30.19
CA GLN A 562 20.69 -25.62 30.79
C GLN A 562 19.70 -26.79 30.91
N ASN A 563 18.40 -26.54 31.16
CA ASN A 563 17.40 -27.61 31.25
C ASN A 563 16.89 -28.09 29.88
N LEU A 564 17.13 -27.36 28.79
CA LEU A 564 16.86 -27.85 27.43
C LEU A 564 17.93 -28.83 26.91
N SER A 565 19.05 -28.97 27.64
CA SER A 565 20.09 -29.96 27.36
C SER A 565 19.78 -31.34 27.93
N ASN A 566 18.69 -31.49 28.71
CA ASN A 566 18.24 -32.75 29.30
C ASN A 566 16.88 -33.18 28.71
N ASP A 567 16.90 -34.05 27.69
CA ASP A 567 15.89 -35.04 27.23
C ASP A 567 14.37 -34.76 27.27
N ASN A 568 13.90 -33.56 27.59
CA ASN A 568 12.48 -33.18 27.53
C ASN A 568 12.28 -32.09 26.47
N LEU A 569 12.15 -32.53 25.22
CA LEU A 569 11.85 -31.69 24.07
C LEU A 569 10.46 -31.05 24.25
N VAL A 570 10.38 -29.86 24.86
CA VAL A 570 9.13 -29.08 24.90
C VAL A 570 8.79 -28.68 23.47
N ASP A 571 7.62 -29.10 23.00
CA ASP A 571 7.14 -28.70 21.67
C ASP A 571 7.04 -27.17 21.56
N ILE A 572 7.54 -26.62 20.46
CA ILE A 572 7.37 -25.19 20.16
C ILE A 572 5.87 -24.98 19.94
N PRO A 573 5.19 -24.18 20.77
CA PRO A 573 3.77 -23.92 20.56
C PRO A 573 3.58 -23.28 19.18
N ALA A 574 2.62 -23.81 18.43
CA ALA A 574 2.28 -23.26 17.12
C ALA A 574 2.00 -21.75 17.25
N PRO A 575 2.45 -20.94 16.27
CA PRO A 575 2.26 -19.50 16.37
C PRO A 575 0.76 -19.18 16.39
N THR A 576 0.34 -18.39 17.37
CA THR A 576 -1.05 -17.91 17.46
C THR A 576 -1.37 -17.09 16.21
N LEU A 577 -2.34 -17.56 15.43
CA LEU A 577 -2.78 -16.90 14.21
C LEU A 577 -3.95 -15.97 14.54
N LEU A 578 -3.78 -14.66 14.28
CA LEU A 578 -4.85 -13.66 14.41
C LEU A 578 -5.72 -13.61 13.15
N THR A 579 -5.17 -14.04 12.02
CA THR A 579 -5.89 -14.34 10.78
C THR A 579 -5.22 -15.54 10.11
N SER A 580 -5.80 -16.08 9.03
CA SER A 580 -5.20 -17.21 8.28
C SER A 580 -3.76 -17.00 7.80
N LYS A 581 -3.23 -15.76 7.84
CA LYS A 581 -1.88 -15.41 7.36
C LYS A 581 -1.09 -14.46 8.27
N LEU A 582 -1.65 -14.01 9.41
CA LEU A 582 -0.97 -13.10 10.33
C LEU A 582 -0.80 -13.76 11.70
N THR A 583 0.45 -13.80 12.16
CA THR A 583 0.83 -14.29 13.48
C THR A 583 0.78 -13.17 14.52
N ALA A 584 0.43 -13.50 15.76
CA ALA A 584 0.33 -12.53 16.86
C ALA A 584 1.62 -11.74 17.07
N HIS A 585 2.79 -12.42 17.14
CA HIS A 585 4.08 -11.73 17.31
C HIS A 585 4.41 -10.73 16.20
N THR A 586 4.01 -11.00 14.95
CA THR A 586 4.28 -10.07 13.85
C THR A 586 3.36 -8.86 13.95
N VAL A 587 2.11 -9.03 14.37
CA VAL A 587 1.20 -7.91 14.64
C VAL A 587 1.66 -7.10 15.86
N GLU A 588 2.13 -7.74 16.93
CA GLU A 588 2.70 -7.05 18.10
C GLU A 588 3.97 -6.27 17.75
N SER A 589 4.88 -6.87 16.98
CA SER A 589 6.10 -6.20 16.53
C SER A 589 5.76 -5.01 15.63
N MET A 590 4.84 -5.20 14.67
CA MET A 590 4.38 -4.11 13.80
C MET A 590 3.69 -2.98 14.60
N TYR A 591 2.86 -3.32 15.59
CA TYR A 591 2.23 -2.36 16.49
C TYR A 591 3.26 -1.60 17.32
N ALA A 592 4.24 -2.30 17.89
CA ALA A 592 5.25 -1.71 18.75
C ALA A 592 6.09 -0.64 18.02
N GLY A 593 6.50 -0.93 16.78
CA GLY A 593 7.17 0.05 15.94
C GLY A 593 6.24 1.18 15.50
N ALA A 594 5.05 0.85 15.00
CA ALA A 594 4.13 1.85 14.46
C ALA A 594 3.63 2.86 15.52
N SER A 595 3.31 2.39 16.72
CA SER A 595 2.85 3.22 17.84
C SER A 595 3.92 4.19 18.38
N ARG A 596 5.20 3.92 18.12
CA ARG A 596 6.34 4.74 18.56
C ARG A 596 6.96 5.56 17.42
N GLY A 597 6.44 5.44 16.20
CA GLY A 597 7.02 6.08 15.02
C GLY A 597 8.37 5.49 14.61
N TRP A 598 8.61 4.20 14.91
CA TRP A 598 9.86 3.50 14.61
C TRP A 598 9.70 2.61 13.36
N THR A 599 10.71 2.58 12.50
CA THR A 599 10.81 1.65 11.39
C THR A 599 10.82 0.22 11.90
N THR A 600 9.89 -0.62 11.42
CA THR A 600 9.90 -2.05 11.71
C THR A 600 10.60 -2.83 10.59
N LEU A 601 11.69 -3.51 10.93
CA LEU A 601 12.42 -4.41 10.04
C LEU A 601 11.78 -5.80 10.07
N THR A 602 11.39 -6.32 8.90
CA THR A 602 10.78 -7.65 8.76
C THR A 602 11.16 -8.28 7.43
N ALA A 603 11.21 -9.61 7.37
CA ALA A 603 11.31 -10.36 6.13
C ALA A 603 9.96 -10.93 5.67
N ASN A 604 8.89 -10.74 6.46
CA ASN A 604 7.58 -11.33 6.20
C ASN A 604 6.75 -10.50 5.23
N ARG A 605 7.07 -10.61 3.93
CA ARG A 605 6.33 -9.96 2.83
C ARG A 605 4.83 -10.25 2.83
N THR A 606 4.45 -11.46 3.23
CA THR A 606 3.04 -11.86 3.23
C THR A 606 2.26 -11.11 4.29
N SER A 607 2.83 -10.94 5.49
CA SER A 607 2.22 -10.14 6.55
C SER A 607 2.09 -8.68 6.16
N VAL A 608 3.14 -8.07 5.60
CA VAL A 608 3.10 -6.68 5.10
C VAL A 608 1.97 -6.49 4.08
N ARG A 609 1.84 -7.41 3.11
CA ARG A 609 0.74 -7.39 2.13
C ARG A 609 -0.65 -7.48 2.77
N MET A 610 -0.78 -8.23 3.86
CA MET A 610 -2.04 -8.35 4.59
C MET A 610 -2.37 -7.07 5.38
N PHE A 611 -1.38 -6.44 6.03
CA PHE A 611 -1.57 -5.15 6.70
C PHE A 611 -2.04 -4.07 5.73
N LEU A 612 -1.39 -3.94 4.57
CA LEU A 612 -1.80 -2.97 3.55
C LEU A 612 -3.24 -3.19 3.09
N ARG A 613 -3.64 -4.44 2.85
CA ARG A 613 -5.02 -4.78 2.50
C ARG A 613 -6.01 -4.41 3.60
N GLU A 614 -5.63 -4.55 4.86
CA GLU A 614 -6.51 -4.26 5.99
C GLU A 614 -6.63 -2.75 6.25
N ILE A 615 -5.54 -2.00 6.04
CA ILE A 615 -5.54 -0.53 6.03
C ILE A 615 -6.46 -0.02 4.89
N ASP A 616 -6.28 -0.54 3.67
CA ASP A 616 -7.10 -0.16 2.50
C ASP A 616 -8.60 -0.37 2.75
N LYS A 617 -8.99 -1.50 3.37
CA LYS A 617 -10.39 -1.81 3.69
C LYS A 617 -10.99 -0.85 4.71
N ARG A 618 -10.21 -0.45 5.72
CA ARG A 618 -10.69 0.37 6.85
C ARG A 618 -10.83 1.82 6.46
N GLU A 619 -9.87 2.33 5.70
CA GLU A 619 -9.83 3.75 5.41
C GLU A 619 -10.52 4.09 4.09
N GLY A 620 -10.63 3.17 3.12
CA GLY A 620 -11.06 3.56 1.76
C GLY A 620 -10.21 4.71 1.18
N LEU A 621 -9.05 4.96 1.80
CA LEU A 621 -8.23 6.16 1.71
C LEU A 621 -6.88 5.71 1.19
N ASP A 622 -6.47 6.24 0.05
CA ASP A 622 -5.05 6.23 -0.30
C ASP A 622 -4.30 7.00 0.80
N THR A 623 -3.26 6.37 1.33
CA THR A 623 -2.32 6.86 2.35
C THR A 623 -1.66 8.18 1.93
N SER A 624 -2.37 9.31 2.05
CA SER A 624 -2.12 10.45 1.15
C SER A 624 -1.92 11.82 1.79
N GLN A 625 -1.46 11.88 3.05
CA GLN A 625 -0.93 13.11 3.62
C GLN A 625 0.55 12.96 3.99
N CYS A 626 1.41 13.00 2.96
CA CYS A 626 2.71 13.65 3.13
C CYS A 626 2.50 15.12 2.82
N SER A 627 2.54 15.96 3.84
CA SER A 627 2.46 17.40 3.77
C SER A 627 3.61 17.95 2.92
N SER A 628 3.30 18.45 1.72
CA SER A 628 4.24 19.21 0.91
C SER A 628 4.36 20.64 1.47
N SER A 629 5.22 20.84 2.47
CA SER A 629 5.75 22.16 2.76
C SER A 629 6.80 22.49 1.69
N SER A 630 6.51 23.50 0.88
CA SER A 630 7.36 24.02 -0.18
C SER A 630 8.67 24.58 0.37
N SER A 631 9.74 23.79 0.24
CA SER A 631 11.13 24.22 0.35
C SER A 631 11.93 23.31 -0.58
N GLY A 632 12.72 23.88 -1.50
CA GLY A 632 13.36 23.20 -2.64
C GLY A 632 14.50 22.23 -2.31
N THR A 633 14.40 21.50 -1.20
CA THR A 633 15.29 20.42 -0.80
C THR A 633 14.58 19.08 -0.96
N THR A 634 15.30 18.05 -1.40
CA THR A 634 14.81 16.66 -1.46
C THR A 634 14.29 16.27 -0.07
N ALA A 635 12.96 16.21 0.09
CA ALA A 635 12.35 15.89 1.37
C ALA A 635 12.55 14.40 1.65
N THR A 636 13.40 14.07 2.62
CA THR A 636 13.49 12.72 3.17
C THR A 636 12.28 12.45 4.06
N SER A 637 11.74 11.24 4.03
CA SER A 637 10.63 10.82 4.91
C SER A 637 11.00 9.54 5.64
N PRO A 638 10.63 9.41 6.93
CA PRO A 638 10.87 8.18 7.66
C PRO A 638 10.05 7.04 7.05
N ALA A 639 10.72 5.92 6.83
CA ALA A 639 10.12 4.67 6.45
C ALA A 639 9.44 4.02 7.66
N VAL A 640 8.24 3.48 7.45
CA VAL A 640 7.49 2.79 8.51
C VAL A 640 7.84 1.32 8.56
N ILE A 641 8.02 0.70 7.39
CA ILE A 641 8.38 -0.71 7.27
C ILE A 641 9.66 -0.81 6.46
N TRP A 642 10.60 -1.60 6.92
CA TRP A 642 11.76 -1.99 6.15
C TRP A 642 11.67 -3.48 5.86
N LEU A 643 11.47 -3.79 4.58
CA LEU A 643 11.27 -5.13 4.09
C LEU A 643 12.58 -5.70 3.54
N VAL A 644 13.10 -6.70 4.23
CA VAL A 644 14.29 -7.45 3.82
C VAL A 644 13.92 -8.81 3.27
N GLU A 645 14.91 -9.48 2.71
CA GLU A 645 14.74 -10.81 2.14
C GLU A 645 14.78 -11.89 3.21
N PRO A 646 13.94 -12.93 3.13
CA PRO A 646 13.88 -13.97 4.15
C PRO A 646 15.17 -14.77 4.19
N ARG A 647 15.59 -15.11 5.40
CA ARG A 647 16.69 -16.02 5.69
C ARG A 647 16.21 -17.09 6.66
N SER A 648 16.71 -18.29 6.47
CA SER A 648 16.43 -19.43 7.32
C SER A 648 17.68 -19.83 8.09
N LEU A 649 17.50 -20.51 9.22
CA LEU A 649 18.60 -21.18 9.90
C LEU A 649 19.11 -22.30 8.98
N ALA A 650 20.43 -22.34 8.80
CA ALA A 650 21.04 -23.09 7.70
C ALA A 650 22.25 -23.92 8.16
N GLU A 651 22.79 -23.65 9.34
CA GLU A 651 24.03 -24.28 9.81
C GLU A 651 23.92 -25.81 9.86
N GLY A 652 22.80 -26.35 10.35
CA GLY A 652 22.56 -27.80 10.40
C GLY A 652 22.33 -28.47 9.04
N MET A 653 22.21 -27.69 7.95
CA MET A 653 22.01 -28.21 6.58
C MET A 653 23.24 -28.00 5.69
N ARG A 654 24.34 -27.47 6.24
CA ARG A 654 25.60 -27.26 5.54
C ARG A 654 26.46 -28.51 5.59
N VAL A 655 27.00 -28.87 4.43
CA VAL A 655 27.85 -30.06 4.26
C VAL A 655 29.30 -29.77 4.64
N ASP A 656 29.72 -28.51 4.57
CA ASP A 656 31.08 -28.05 4.83
C ASP A 656 31.38 -27.80 6.33
N ASN A 657 30.48 -28.22 7.23
CA ASN A 657 30.67 -28.16 8.68
C ASN A 657 31.10 -29.51 9.29
N ASP A 658 31.18 -30.58 8.49
CA ASP A 658 31.58 -31.93 8.93
C ASP A 658 33.12 -32.17 8.82
N GLU A 659 33.91 -31.12 8.56
CA GLU A 659 35.39 -31.09 8.69
C GLU A 659 35.78 -30.32 9.96
#